data_AF-A0A5N8XEH7-F1
#
_entry.id   AF-A0A5N8XEH7-F1
#
_cell.length_a   1.000
_cell.length_b   1.000
_cell.length_c   1.000
_cell.angle_alpha   90.00
_cell.angle_beta   90.00
_cell.angle_gamma   90.00
#
_symmetry.space_group_name_H-M   'P 1'
#
loop_
_entity.id
_entity.type
_entity.pdbx_description
1 polymer ?
#
loop_
_entity_poly.entity_id
_entity_poly.type
_entity_poly.pdbx_seq_one_letter_code
_entity_poly.pdbx_strand_id
1 'polypeptide(L)'
;MARHILTVSPERTDSFQTIGEALAQARTGAVIRVHPGRYPENLVVRNRVTIVAEGEPGAVEISPRAGSAVSLMADAVMLSGLTLRGRDKELAVVDVPAGQAALDGCTVTGAGWTALLVRGKGSLAARDCRISNPGGAGLVDSSEAESVVEDCVFENFGTSAVVIGETAAPLIRDCRIRGARANGVLASGEARGTVDGCDISGTDKPAIALEGHSSTRILRTTVHHTSVGLLVSSVSRPEIEETTFESITQTAIVISSGADPLLRHCVTRRTKNSGLLVLDRSRGTLEDCAFHTSTEPAIRVVEGSSPLLRDTVVSDCADASAAVLLADDSAAEFDRLDVLDATGVGISVRSANPLLRRTRVIGAGGHGIQITDDGRGRLEHCEIESAGGCGLSIDDDADPEVTDTVLRSSSGSGVLIGEHGRGTLRDCEIIDSADAGVSVQDNGEVTLDRVRVSGSKAHGIQVAHGGRASLTTCEVTGSTGDGIRIDSTDPVTVTRCVVRDNRGAGLRQSRSGDRLSVEFLTSADNGTADRWGENAEPTGENGTPGHATKTPEPESPLAELEALIGLDNVKHQVNTLVNLNQLAERRRRLGMPVPSMSRHLIFAGPPGTGKTTVARLYGSILADLGVLRSGHLVEVARADLVAQIIGGTAIKTTEAFTSALGGVLFIDEAYTLTPEGGASNDFGREAVDTLLKLMEDHRDDVVVVAAGYSEQMESFLSANPGLASRFTRTIEFGNYAVDELVTITESMCVKHQYELGPLTREALAVRFEGMTRDASFGNGRAARGVFEEMVDRQAFRLASMPDPGENDLTLLLPQDVGEAESAAVGGTSQHTGDTADATDPMTELTAMVGLGAVKREVTDLVNLLSNARQRLAAGLPAPRISNHLVFTGPPGTGKTTVARLYAKLLHSLGVLPRPTLVEVARADLVGQYIGHTAQRTKEVFTSALGGVLFIDEAYTLTPEGGAANDFGREAVDTLLKLMEDHRDEVVVIVAGYTEEMEHFLTSNPGLSSRFSKYVQFEDYSTDELVTIVTRHATTSGYECGDDTLTALRAHVDAIPRDRSFGNARLARRLLETMMTNQARRLGGLPSPTLADLTTLLPEDLPPTDRPAQQQATL
;
A
#
# COMPACT_ATOMS: atom_id res chain seq x y z
N MET A 1 52.07 -21.34 -47.00
CA MET A 1 50.89 -21.83 -47.73
C MET A 1 50.07 -20.62 -48.14
N ALA A 2 49.71 -20.48 -49.42
CA ALA A 2 48.95 -19.33 -49.90
C ALA A 2 47.58 -19.29 -49.19
N ARG A 3 47.21 -18.13 -48.61
CA ARG A 3 45.89 -17.91 -47.99
C ARG A 3 44.85 -18.10 -49.09
N HIS A 4 43.89 -19.01 -48.90
CA HIS A 4 42.84 -19.27 -49.88
C HIS A 4 41.88 -18.06 -49.90
N ILE A 5 42.04 -17.18 -50.89
CA ILE A 5 41.23 -15.97 -51.04
C ILE A 5 40.18 -16.22 -52.13
N LEU A 6 38.92 -15.98 -51.79
CA LEU A 6 37.79 -16.05 -52.71
C LEU A 6 37.21 -14.65 -52.83
N THR A 7 36.94 -14.20 -54.05
CA THR A 7 36.32 -12.89 -54.30
C THR A 7 34.88 -13.09 -54.72
N VAL A 8 33.97 -12.30 -54.15
CA VAL A 8 32.53 -12.31 -54.46
C VAL A 8 32.15 -10.95 -55.02
N SER A 9 31.49 -10.94 -56.18
CA SER A 9 30.88 -9.74 -56.76
C SER A 9 29.68 -10.13 -57.62
N PRO A 10 28.53 -9.44 -57.48
CA PRO A 10 27.35 -9.73 -58.29
C PRO A 10 27.52 -9.33 -59.77
N GLU A 11 28.50 -8.47 -60.08
CA GLU A 11 28.67 -7.88 -61.42
C GLU A 11 29.85 -8.45 -62.21
N ARG A 12 30.86 -9.00 -61.53
CA ARG A 12 32.09 -9.48 -62.17
C ARG A 12 32.00 -10.96 -62.51
N THR A 13 32.44 -11.31 -63.72
CA THR A 13 32.46 -12.68 -64.25
C THR A 13 33.68 -13.50 -63.80
N ASP A 14 34.71 -12.87 -63.26
CA ASP A 14 35.93 -13.51 -62.74
C ASP A 14 35.87 -13.82 -61.23
N SER A 15 34.70 -13.67 -60.61
CA SER A 15 34.43 -13.88 -59.18
C SER A 15 33.17 -14.73 -58.95
N PHE A 16 32.98 -15.22 -57.72
CA PHE A 16 31.72 -15.85 -57.31
C PHE A 16 30.59 -14.81 -57.34
N GLN A 17 29.40 -15.21 -57.80
CA GLN A 17 28.26 -14.28 -57.87
C GLN A 17 27.54 -14.14 -56.53
N THR A 18 27.63 -15.16 -55.67
CA THR A 18 27.02 -15.18 -54.33
C THR A 18 28.04 -15.56 -53.26
N ILE A 19 27.80 -15.11 -52.03
CA ILE A 19 28.62 -15.46 -50.87
C ILE A 19 28.40 -16.94 -50.53
N GLY A 20 27.18 -17.46 -50.71
CA GLY A 20 26.86 -18.88 -50.49
C GLY A 20 27.68 -19.83 -51.38
N GLU A 21 27.87 -19.48 -52.67
CA GLU A 21 28.73 -20.26 -53.58
C GLU A 21 30.20 -20.27 -53.12
N ALA A 22 30.71 -19.10 -52.68
CA ALA A 22 32.06 -19.00 -52.15
C ALA A 22 32.21 -19.83 -50.85
N LEU A 23 31.22 -19.78 -49.95
CA LEU A 23 31.21 -20.57 -48.72
C LEU A 23 31.22 -22.08 -48.99
N ALA A 24 30.51 -22.55 -50.03
CA ALA A 24 30.48 -23.96 -50.41
C ALA A 24 31.85 -24.47 -50.90
N GLN A 25 32.69 -23.60 -51.46
CA GLN A 25 34.06 -23.93 -51.92
C GLN A 25 35.16 -23.55 -50.92
N ALA A 26 34.83 -22.77 -49.88
CA ALA A 26 35.78 -22.28 -48.90
C ALA A 26 36.31 -23.42 -48.01
N ARG A 27 37.64 -23.55 -47.97
CA ARG A 27 38.34 -24.40 -46.99
C ARG A 27 38.46 -23.68 -45.65
N THR A 28 38.61 -24.43 -44.56
CA THR A 28 38.93 -23.90 -43.22
C THR A 28 40.13 -22.94 -43.29
N GLY A 29 39.95 -21.70 -42.84
CA GLY A 29 40.91 -20.61 -42.88
C GLY A 29 40.86 -19.72 -44.13
N ALA A 30 39.90 -19.92 -45.04
CA ALA A 30 39.73 -19.08 -46.22
C ALA A 30 39.25 -17.66 -45.88
N VAL A 31 39.62 -16.71 -46.75
CA VAL A 31 39.16 -15.31 -46.67
C VAL A 31 38.27 -15.03 -47.89
N ILE A 32 37.04 -14.62 -47.64
CA ILE A 32 36.05 -14.24 -48.66
C ILE A 32 35.98 -12.71 -48.68
N ARG A 33 36.45 -12.10 -49.77
CA ARG A 33 36.38 -10.65 -50.01
C ARG A 33 35.10 -10.35 -50.79
N VAL A 34 34.24 -9.51 -50.25
CA VAL A 34 32.92 -9.22 -50.82
C VAL A 34 32.90 -7.78 -51.33
N HIS A 35 32.72 -7.60 -52.63
CA HIS A 35 32.59 -6.28 -53.24
C HIS A 35 31.24 -5.60 -52.87
N PRO A 36 31.14 -4.27 -52.98
CA PRO A 36 29.90 -3.54 -52.75
C PRO A 36 28.70 -4.15 -53.51
N GLY A 37 27.57 -4.32 -52.82
CA GLY A 37 26.39 -4.96 -53.39
C GLY A 37 25.36 -5.39 -52.36
N ARG A 38 24.19 -5.80 -52.86
CA ARG A 38 23.10 -6.40 -52.08
C ARG A 38 23.02 -7.90 -52.35
N TYR A 39 23.06 -8.67 -51.27
CA TYR A 39 23.10 -10.13 -51.29
C TYR A 39 21.85 -10.70 -50.60
N PRO A 40 20.81 -11.10 -51.36
CA PRO A 40 19.54 -11.57 -50.81
C PRO A 40 19.57 -13.07 -50.49
N GLU A 41 20.54 -13.52 -49.70
CA GLU A 41 20.79 -14.92 -49.40
C GLU A 41 20.99 -15.17 -47.89
N ASN A 42 20.75 -16.41 -47.45
CA ASN A 42 20.97 -16.87 -46.09
C ASN A 42 22.35 -17.55 -46.01
N LEU A 43 23.23 -17.07 -45.14
CA LEU A 43 24.57 -17.63 -45.00
C LEU A 43 24.61 -18.71 -43.93
N VAL A 44 24.71 -19.96 -44.36
CA VAL A 44 24.97 -21.09 -43.46
C VAL A 44 26.46 -21.39 -43.46
N VAL A 45 27.16 -20.97 -42.40
CA VAL A 45 28.62 -21.08 -42.32
C VAL A 45 29.00 -22.43 -41.74
N ARG A 46 29.57 -23.32 -42.58
CA ARG A 46 29.95 -24.70 -42.21
C ARG A 46 31.45 -24.92 -42.00
N ASN A 47 32.28 -24.01 -42.49
CA ASN A 47 33.73 -24.05 -42.36
C ASN A 47 34.23 -22.80 -41.66
N ARG A 48 35.38 -22.88 -40.97
CA ARG A 48 35.99 -21.69 -40.37
C ARG A 48 36.45 -20.72 -41.45
N VAL A 49 35.87 -19.54 -41.53
CA VAL A 49 36.18 -18.57 -42.60
C VAL A 49 36.16 -17.13 -42.08
N THR A 50 36.81 -16.23 -42.83
CA THR A 50 36.74 -14.78 -42.64
C THR A 50 36.01 -14.17 -43.83
N ILE A 51 34.96 -13.39 -43.60
CA ILE A 51 34.20 -12.67 -44.63
C ILE A 51 34.42 -11.17 -44.39
N VAL A 52 34.96 -10.48 -45.40
CA VAL A 52 35.35 -9.07 -45.32
C VAL A 52 34.65 -8.28 -46.40
N ALA A 53 33.93 -7.23 -46.01
CA ALA A 53 33.37 -6.26 -46.92
C ALA A 53 34.48 -5.39 -47.55
N GLU A 54 34.35 -5.08 -48.83
CA GLU A 54 35.15 -4.06 -49.50
C GLU A 54 34.35 -2.78 -49.71
N GLY A 55 35.02 -1.64 -49.53
CA GLY A 55 34.44 -0.32 -49.70
C GLY A 55 34.15 0.38 -48.37
N GLU A 56 33.35 1.43 -48.44
CA GLU A 56 32.92 2.21 -47.27
C GLU A 56 31.93 1.40 -46.39
N PRO A 57 31.81 1.72 -45.08
CA PRO A 57 30.85 1.07 -44.19
C PRO A 57 29.43 1.05 -44.78
N GLY A 58 28.82 -0.13 -44.83
CA GLY A 58 27.49 -0.34 -45.40
C GLY A 58 27.43 -0.58 -46.91
N ALA A 59 28.58 -0.61 -47.60
CA ALA A 59 28.64 -0.93 -49.04
C ALA A 59 28.21 -2.38 -49.36
N VAL A 60 28.34 -3.29 -48.41
CA VAL A 60 27.95 -4.70 -48.55
C VAL A 60 26.78 -5.02 -47.62
N GLU A 61 25.62 -5.29 -48.19
CA GLU A 61 24.38 -5.59 -47.46
C GLU A 61 23.92 -7.04 -47.71
N ILE A 62 23.87 -7.85 -46.65
CA ILE A 62 23.28 -9.19 -46.65
C ILE A 62 21.86 -9.06 -46.10
N SER A 63 20.86 -9.28 -46.96
CA SER A 63 19.45 -9.07 -46.66
C SER A 63 18.60 -10.21 -47.22
N PRO A 64 18.55 -11.39 -46.57
CA PRO A 64 17.69 -12.48 -47.01
C PRO A 64 16.22 -12.05 -47.05
N ARG A 65 15.43 -12.72 -47.90
CA ARG A 65 13.98 -12.47 -48.00
C ARG A 65 13.20 -13.05 -46.81
N ALA A 66 13.68 -14.16 -46.25
CA ALA A 66 13.16 -14.84 -45.07
C ALA A 66 14.31 -15.61 -44.39
N GLY A 67 14.19 -15.94 -43.10
CA GLY A 67 15.23 -16.60 -42.33
C GLY A 67 16.37 -15.68 -41.85
N SER A 68 17.32 -16.28 -41.13
CA SER A 68 18.50 -15.60 -40.59
C SER A 68 19.49 -15.21 -41.70
N ALA A 69 20.12 -14.03 -41.56
CA ALA A 69 21.18 -13.58 -42.47
C ALA A 69 22.43 -14.44 -42.31
N VAL A 70 22.77 -14.80 -41.07
CA VAL A 70 23.89 -15.67 -40.74
C VAL A 70 23.44 -16.73 -39.74
N SER A 71 23.71 -18.00 -40.02
CA SER A 71 23.57 -19.12 -39.09
C SER A 71 24.89 -19.88 -39.02
N LEU A 72 25.46 -19.98 -37.82
CA LEU A 72 26.74 -20.62 -37.60
C LEU A 72 26.58 -22.13 -37.36
N MET A 73 27.22 -22.94 -38.20
CA MET A 73 27.36 -24.40 -38.05
C MET A 73 28.83 -24.84 -38.06
N ALA A 74 29.76 -23.91 -37.85
CA ALA A 74 31.20 -24.11 -37.86
C ALA A 74 31.82 -23.71 -36.52
N ASP A 75 33.07 -24.10 -36.27
CA ASP A 75 33.77 -23.75 -35.03
C ASP A 75 33.97 -22.24 -34.86
N ALA A 76 34.16 -21.49 -35.95
CA ALA A 76 34.25 -20.03 -35.90
C ALA A 76 33.96 -19.34 -37.24
N VAL A 77 33.50 -18.10 -37.20
CA VAL A 77 33.43 -17.18 -38.35
C VAL A 77 33.86 -15.79 -37.94
N MET A 78 34.58 -15.08 -38.82
CA MET A 78 34.86 -13.65 -38.65
C MET A 78 34.15 -12.86 -39.75
N LEU A 79 33.36 -11.88 -39.36
CA LEU A 79 32.58 -10.98 -40.21
C LEU A 79 33.10 -9.56 -40.00
N SER A 80 33.54 -8.88 -41.06
CA SER A 80 34.12 -7.54 -40.95
C SER A 80 33.49 -6.56 -41.94
N GLY A 81 32.98 -5.43 -41.44
CA GLY A 81 32.44 -4.32 -42.23
C GLY A 81 31.10 -4.59 -42.95
N LEU A 82 30.37 -5.64 -42.55
CA LEU A 82 29.14 -6.07 -43.23
C LEU A 82 27.89 -5.42 -42.63
N THR A 83 26.90 -5.12 -43.48
CA THR A 83 25.53 -4.80 -43.04
C THR A 83 24.66 -6.05 -43.13
N LEU A 84 24.19 -6.54 -41.99
CA LEU A 84 23.32 -7.70 -41.85
C LEU A 84 21.90 -7.23 -41.55
N ARG A 85 20.95 -7.48 -42.46
CA ARG A 85 19.55 -7.05 -42.31
C ARG A 85 18.61 -8.26 -42.33
N GLY A 86 18.02 -8.58 -41.19
CA GLY A 86 16.96 -9.59 -41.08
C GLY A 86 15.58 -8.96 -41.29
N ARG A 87 14.76 -9.59 -42.12
CA ARG A 87 13.37 -9.18 -42.37
C ARG A 87 12.34 -10.15 -41.79
N ASP A 88 12.82 -11.30 -41.32
CA ASP A 88 12.00 -12.31 -40.67
C ASP A 88 11.57 -11.83 -39.28
N LYS A 89 10.30 -12.06 -38.93
CA LYS A 89 9.72 -11.65 -37.64
C LYS A 89 9.91 -12.70 -36.54
N GLU A 90 10.23 -13.93 -36.92
CA GLU A 90 10.31 -15.07 -36.00
C GLU A 90 11.76 -15.49 -35.71
N LEU A 91 12.72 -15.04 -36.52
CA LEU A 91 14.11 -15.51 -36.47
C LEU A 91 15.10 -14.37 -36.26
N ALA A 92 16.21 -14.70 -35.60
CA ALA A 92 17.32 -13.78 -35.37
C ALA A 92 18.07 -13.46 -36.67
N VAL A 93 18.70 -12.28 -36.75
CA VAL A 93 19.55 -11.90 -37.89
C VAL A 93 20.81 -12.76 -37.92
N VAL A 94 21.42 -12.95 -36.75
CA VAL A 94 22.58 -13.82 -36.53
C VAL A 94 22.21 -14.84 -35.45
N ASP A 95 22.23 -16.12 -35.81
CA ASP A 95 22.01 -17.24 -34.88
C ASP A 95 23.31 -18.03 -34.67
N VAL A 96 23.74 -18.11 -33.42
CA VAL A 96 25.00 -18.74 -32.97
C VAL A 96 24.68 -19.86 -31.98
N PRO A 97 24.26 -21.04 -32.46
CA PRO A 97 23.97 -22.19 -31.59
C PRO A 97 25.21 -22.93 -31.07
N ALA A 98 26.34 -22.79 -31.77
CA ALA A 98 27.63 -23.39 -31.43
C ALA A 98 28.77 -22.65 -32.16
N GLY A 99 29.98 -22.72 -31.61
CA GLY A 99 31.17 -22.06 -32.19
C GLY A 99 31.19 -20.55 -31.91
N GLN A 100 32.18 -19.85 -32.47
CA GLN A 100 32.38 -18.43 -32.22
C GLN A 100 32.03 -17.56 -33.44
N ALA A 101 31.14 -16.59 -33.28
CA ALA A 101 30.91 -15.54 -34.28
C ALA A 101 31.64 -14.26 -33.87
N ALA A 102 32.67 -13.87 -34.63
CA ALA A 102 33.36 -12.60 -34.46
C ALA A 102 32.80 -11.56 -35.44
N LEU A 103 32.28 -10.44 -34.94
CA LEU A 103 31.76 -9.32 -35.72
C LEU A 103 32.62 -8.09 -35.44
N ASP A 104 33.15 -7.48 -36.49
CA ASP A 104 34.05 -6.33 -36.42
C ASP A 104 33.54 -5.23 -37.35
N GLY A 105 33.14 -4.07 -36.81
CA GLY A 105 32.61 -2.96 -37.62
C GLY A 105 31.33 -3.30 -38.38
N CYS A 106 30.53 -4.27 -37.90
CA CYS A 106 29.31 -4.71 -38.56
C CYS A 106 28.09 -3.88 -38.14
N THR A 107 27.13 -3.72 -39.04
CA THR A 107 25.80 -3.16 -38.72
C THR A 107 24.75 -4.25 -38.79
N VAL A 108 24.01 -4.49 -37.71
CA VAL A 108 22.99 -5.53 -37.60
C VAL A 108 21.63 -4.88 -37.37
N THR A 109 20.68 -5.12 -38.27
CA THR A 109 19.31 -4.62 -38.17
C THR A 109 18.31 -5.78 -38.22
N GLY A 110 17.59 -6.01 -37.12
CA GLY A 110 16.56 -7.03 -37.00
C GLY A 110 15.13 -6.51 -37.17
N ALA A 111 14.23 -7.44 -37.44
CA ALA A 111 12.78 -7.24 -37.41
C ALA A 111 12.04 -8.30 -36.57
N GLY A 112 12.76 -9.30 -36.05
CA GLY A 112 12.21 -10.39 -35.26
C GLY A 112 12.34 -10.18 -33.76
N TRP A 113 12.14 -11.24 -32.98
CA TRP A 113 12.17 -11.16 -31.52
C TRP A 113 13.57 -10.88 -30.94
N THR A 114 14.65 -11.15 -31.68
CA THR A 114 16.02 -10.69 -31.36
C THR A 114 16.86 -10.41 -32.62
N ALA A 115 17.85 -9.52 -32.57
CA ALA A 115 18.81 -9.33 -33.67
C ALA A 115 19.97 -10.34 -33.62
N LEU A 116 20.55 -10.52 -32.44
CA LEU A 116 21.64 -11.46 -32.18
C LEU A 116 21.17 -12.51 -31.18
N LEU A 117 21.31 -13.79 -31.54
CA LEU A 117 20.98 -14.91 -30.67
C LEU A 117 22.21 -15.78 -30.47
N VAL A 118 22.66 -15.89 -29.21
CA VAL A 118 23.74 -16.79 -28.77
C VAL A 118 23.15 -17.79 -27.80
N ARG A 119 23.33 -19.08 -28.07
CA ARG A 119 22.71 -20.15 -27.28
C ARG A 119 23.54 -21.42 -27.30
N GLY A 120 23.29 -22.32 -26.36
CA GLY A 120 23.96 -23.62 -26.30
C GLY A 120 25.46 -23.48 -26.05
N LYS A 121 26.28 -23.79 -27.05
CA LYS A 121 27.76 -23.70 -26.97
C LYS A 121 28.32 -22.59 -27.87
N GLY A 122 27.48 -21.64 -28.25
CA GLY A 122 27.84 -20.51 -29.09
C GLY A 122 28.55 -19.41 -28.30
N SER A 123 29.40 -18.61 -28.94
CA SER A 123 29.94 -17.39 -28.33
C SER A 123 29.97 -16.27 -29.36
N LEU A 124 29.76 -15.05 -28.90
CA LEU A 124 29.82 -13.85 -29.72
C LEU A 124 31.05 -13.03 -29.34
N ALA A 125 31.79 -12.54 -30.33
CA ALA A 125 32.83 -11.53 -30.15
C ALA A 125 32.51 -10.34 -31.04
N ALA A 126 31.78 -9.35 -30.53
CA ALA A 126 31.36 -8.17 -31.29
C ALA A 126 32.19 -6.94 -30.88
N ARG A 127 32.75 -6.25 -31.86
CA ARG A 127 33.50 -5.00 -31.67
C ARG A 127 33.09 -3.95 -32.70
N ASP A 128 33.00 -2.69 -32.28
CA ASP A 128 32.69 -1.54 -33.15
C ASP A 128 31.40 -1.73 -33.96
N CYS A 129 30.46 -2.52 -33.42
CA CYS A 129 29.24 -2.90 -34.11
C CYS A 129 28.09 -1.97 -33.77
N ARG A 130 27.16 -1.80 -34.71
CA ARG A 130 25.89 -1.11 -34.50
C ARG A 130 24.73 -2.08 -34.59
N ILE A 131 23.91 -2.17 -33.55
CA ILE A 131 22.86 -3.19 -33.40
C ILE A 131 21.53 -2.48 -33.18
N SER A 132 20.50 -2.88 -33.94
CA SER A 132 19.15 -2.34 -33.83
C SER A 132 18.10 -3.41 -34.10
N ASN A 133 17.00 -3.40 -33.35
CA ASN A 133 15.87 -4.30 -33.61
C ASN A 133 14.53 -3.74 -33.10
N PRO A 134 13.82 -2.93 -33.91
CA PRO A 134 12.53 -2.36 -33.50
C PRO A 134 11.44 -3.39 -33.18
N GLY A 135 11.59 -4.65 -33.63
CA GLY A 135 10.64 -5.74 -33.41
C GLY A 135 10.86 -6.52 -32.11
N GLY A 136 12.00 -6.35 -31.43
CA GLY A 136 12.34 -7.18 -30.27
C GLY A 136 13.65 -6.76 -29.59
N ALA A 137 14.41 -7.74 -29.13
CA ALA A 137 15.65 -7.52 -28.38
C ALA A 137 16.86 -7.29 -29.31
N GLY A 138 17.91 -6.65 -28.79
CA GLY A 138 19.17 -6.47 -29.53
C GLY A 138 20.03 -7.72 -29.50
N LEU A 139 20.46 -8.11 -28.30
CA LEU A 139 21.22 -9.33 -28.02
C LEU A 139 20.48 -10.17 -26.98
N VAL A 140 20.36 -11.46 -27.28
CA VAL A 140 19.94 -12.49 -26.31
C VAL A 140 21.06 -13.51 -26.21
N ASP A 141 21.70 -13.56 -25.04
CA ASP A 141 22.72 -14.55 -24.72
C ASP A 141 22.21 -15.49 -23.64
N SER A 142 22.04 -16.76 -24.03
CA SER A 142 21.68 -17.88 -23.16
C SER A 142 22.70 -19.01 -23.30
N SER A 143 23.95 -18.68 -23.63
CA SER A 143 25.01 -19.66 -23.86
C SER A 143 25.83 -19.94 -22.61
N GLU A 144 26.38 -21.15 -22.52
CA GLU A 144 27.37 -21.51 -21.49
C GLU A 144 28.77 -20.95 -21.80
N ALA A 145 29.03 -20.54 -23.04
CA ALA A 145 30.32 -20.00 -23.45
C ALA A 145 30.35 -18.47 -23.32
N GLU A 146 31.52 -17.93 -22.95
CA GLU A 146 31.69 -16.49 -22.75
C GLU A 146 31.61 -15.72 -24.08
N SER A 147 30.67 -14.77 -24.15
CA SER A 147 30.61 -13.77 -25.20
C SER A 147 31.28 -12.48 -24.75
N VAL A 148 31.87 -11.75 -25.70
CA VAL A 148 32.45 -10.41 -25.49
C VAL A 148 31.82 -9.44 -26.48
N VAL A 149 31.26 -8.35 -25.98
CA VAL A 149 30.70 -7.25 -26.77
C VAL A 149 31.36 -5.97 -26.30
N GLU A 150 32.13 -5.34 -27.17
CA GLU A 150 33.01 -4.22 -26.84
C GLU A 150 32.78 -3.07 -27.82
N ASP A 151 32.80 -1.82 -27.36
CA ASP A 151 32.69 -0.61 -28.20
C ASP A 151 31.47 -0.61 -29.15
N CYS A 152 30.37 -1.26 -28.74
CA CYS A 152 29.17 -1.41 -29.57
C CYS A 152 28.10 -0.35 -29.25
N VAL A 153 27.32 0.01 -30.27
CA VAL A 153 26.16 0.89 -30.16
C VAL A 153 24.88 0.09 -30.35
N PHE A 154 24.05 0.07 -29.31
CA PHE A 154 22.72 -0.52 -29.29
C PHE A 154 21.67 0.60 -29.39
N GLU A 155 20.87 0.61 -30.46
CA GLU A 155 19.85 1.65 -30.69
C GLU A 155 18.51 1.09 -31.22
N ASN A 156 17.39 1.60 -30.69
CA ASN A 156 16.00 1.31 -31.12
C ASN A 156 15.57 -0.15 -30.99
N PHE A 157 15.01 -0.52 -29.83
CA PHE A 157 14.55 -1.88 -29.54
C PHE A 157 13.08 -1.96 -29.18
N GLY A 158 12.40 -3.00 -29.68
CA GLY A 158 11.00 -3.29 -29.36
C GLY A 158 10.81 -3.82 -27.93
N THR A 159 11.85 -4.42 -27.35
CA THR A 159 11.90 -4.90 -25.97
C THR A 159 13.22 -4.46 -25.30
N SER A 160 14.07 -5.39 -24.84
CA SER A 160 15.30 -5.09 -24.12
C SER A 160 16.51 -5.05 -25.05
N ALA A 161 17.47 -4.15 -24.82
CA ALA A 161 18.65 -4.07 -25.69
C ALA A 161 19.58 -5.28 -25.53
N VAL A 162 19.86 -5.68 -24.28
CA VAL A 162 20.65 -6.87 -23.94
C VAL A 162 19.87 -7.73 -22.94
N VAL A 163 19.78 -9.03 -23.21
CA VAL A 163 19.21 -10.04 -22.32
C VAL A 163 20.27 -11.09 -22.04
N ILE A 164 20.59 -11.28 -20.75
CA ILE A 164 21.51 -12.29 -20.24
C ILE A 164 20.65 -13.32 -19.49
N GLY A 165 20.49 -14.49 -20.09
CA GLY A 165 19.61 -15.53 -19.57
C GLY A 165 20.36 -16.78 -19.10
N GLU A 166 19.63 -17.64 -18.41
CA GLU A 166 20.10 -18.97 -17.98
C GLU A 166 21.38 -18.88 -17.16
N THR A 167 22.51 -19.40 -17.64
CA THR A 167 23.80 -19.40 -16.96
C THR A 167 24.84 -18.52 -17.67
N ALA A 168 24.39 -17.69 -18.62
CA ALA A 168 25.27 -16.93 -19.48
C ALA A 168 26.13 -15.92 -18.71
N ALA A 169 27.38 -15.79 -19.15
CA ALA A 169 28.39 -14.91 -18.56
C ALA A 169 29.05 -13.98 -19.60
N PRO A 170 28.27 -13.18 -20.35
CA PRO A 170 28.85 -12.27 -21.33
C PRO A 170 29.55 -11.09 -20.64
N LEU A 171 30.61 -10.61 -21.28
CA LEU A 171 31.26 -9.34 -20.98
C LEU A 171 30.75 -8.28 -21.97
N ILE A 172 29.99 -7.31 -21.47
CA ILE A 172 29.53 -6.14 -22.22
C ILE A 172 30.34 -4.94 -21.76
N ARG A 173 31.24 -4.43 -22.61
CA ARG A 173 32.20 -3.38 -22.25
C ARG A 173 32.10 -2.15 -23.15
N ASP A 174 32.18 -0.96 -22.57
CA ASP A 174 32.32 0.32 -23.28
C ASP A 174 31.20 0.52 -24.34
N CYS A 175 30.02 -0.04 -24.07
CA CYS A 175 28.89 -0.03 -24.98
C CYS A 175 27.93 1.12 -24.67
N ARG A 176 27.31 1.67 -25.72
CA ARG A 176 26.27 2.70 -25.61
C ARG A 176 24.91 2.08 -25.93
N ILE A 177 24.01 2.07 -24.96
CA ILE A 177 22.68 1.45 -25.04
C ILE A 177 21.60 2.53 -24.95
N ARG A 178 20.80 2.68 -26.01
CA ARG A 178 19.79 3.75 -26.09
C ARG A 178 18.47 3.31 -26.72
N GLY A 179 17.35 3.81 -26.19
CA GLY A 179 16.04 3.69 -26.84
C GLY A 179 15.47 2.27 -26.80
N ALA A 180 15.48 1.64 -25.62
CA ALA A 180 14.86 0.33 -25.41
C ALA A 180 13.45 0.48 -24.84
N ARG A 181 12.44 -0.13 -25.49
CA ARG A 181 11.04 -0.12 -25.00
C ARG A 181 10.79 -1.03 -23.79
N ALA A 182 11.81 -1.76 -23.34
CA ALA A 182 11.84 -2.43 -22.04
C ALA A 182 13.11 -2.02 -21.30
N ASN A 183 14.04 -2.95 -21.05
CA ASN A 183 15.25 -2.71 -20.26
C ASN A 183 16.47 -2.41 -21.16
N GLY A 184 17.44 -1.66 -20.64
CA GLY A 184 18.76 -1.59 -21.28
C GLY A 184 19.48 -2.93 -21.18
N VAL A 185 19.61 -3.42 -19.95
CA VAL A 185 20.14 -4.75 -19.63
C VAL A 185 19.16 -5.49 -18.73
N LEU A 186 18.78 -6.70 -19.13
CA LEU A 186 18.01 -7.63 -18.30
C LEU A 186 18.86 -8.87 -18.04
N ALA A 187 19.18 -9.13 -16.78
CA ALA A 187 19.83 -10.37 -16.35
C ALA A 187 18.89 -11.17 -15.46
N SER A 188 18.62 -12.42 -15.85
CA SER A 188 17.68 -13.29 -15.14
C SER A 188 18.19 -14.74 -15.08
N GLY A 189 17.49 -15.60 -14.34
CA GLY A 189 17.95 -16.97 -14.10
C GLY A 189 19.20 -16.98 -13.21
N GLU A 190 20.24 -17.72 -13.59
CA GLU A 190 21.54 -17.80 -12.91
C GLU A 190 22.64 -16.99 -13.63
N ALA A 191 22.24 -15.97 -14.40
CA ALA A 191 23.15 -15.17 -15.23
C ALA A 191 24.32 -14.58 -14.41
N ARG A 192 25.53 -14.62 -14.99
CA ARG A 192 26.81 -14.21 -14.36
C ARG A 192 27.59 -13.23 -15.23
N GLY A 193 26.87 -12.37 -15.97
CA GLY A 193 27.48 -11.42 -16.90
C GLY A 193 28.30 -10.32 -16.19
N THR A 194 29.02 -9.55 -16.98
CA THR A 194 29.67 -8.31 -16.52
C THR A 194 29.32 -7.19 -17.50
N VAL A 195 28.77 -6.09 -16.99
CA VAL A 195 28.52 -4.84 -17.72
C VAL A 195 29.49 -3.80 -17.20
N ASP A 196 30.38 -3.30 -18.05
CA ASP A 196 31.54 -2.52 -17.62
C ASP A 196 31.75 -1.29 -18.52
N GLY A 197 31.82 -0.08 -17.95
CA GLY A 197 32.07 1.13 -18.74
C GLY A 197 30.92 1.53 -19.68
N CYS A 198 29.70 1.04 -19.45
CA CYS A 198 28.57 1.28 -20.36
C CYS A 198 27.83 2.60 -20.12
N ASP A 199 27.20 3.13 -21.17
CA ASP A 199 26.34 4.32 -21.15
C ASP A 199 24.90 3.92 -21.54
N ILE A 200 23.97 3.91 -20.57
CA ILE A 200 22.60 3.41 -20.74
C ILE A 200 21.58 4.54 -20.58
N SER A 201 20.68 4.70 -21.56
CA SER A 201 19.67 5.76 -21.52
C SER A 201 18.40 5.50 -22.32
N GLY A 202 17.33 6.24 -22.01
CA GLY A 202 16.07 6.20 -22.76
C GLY A 202 15.43 4.81 -22.76
N THR A 203 15.09 4.32 -21.58
CA THR A 203 14.42 3.03 -21.38
C THR A 203 13.03 3.22 -20.76
N ASP A 204 12.05 2.43 -21.21
CA ASP A 204 10.67 2.51 -20.67
C ASP A 204 10.55 1.75 -19.33
N LYS A 205 11.28 0.64 -19.16
CA LYS A 205 11.41 -0.14 -17.93
C LYS A 205 12.77 0.14 -17.24
N PRO A 206 13.10 -0.46 -16.08
CA PRO A 206 14.38 -0.24 -15.44
C PRO A 206 15.56 -0.40 -16.40
N ALA A 207 16.49 0.54 -16.38
CA ALA A 207 17.63 0.54 -17.29
C ALA A 207 18.47 -0.74 -17.13
N ILE A 208 18.65 -1.16 -15.88
CA ILE A 208 19.26 -2.43 -15.50
C ILE A 208 18.29 -3.18 -14.58
N ALA A 209 17.96 -4.41 -14.93
CA ALA A 209 17.17 -5.31 -14.08
C ALA A 209 17.96 -6.60 -13.82
N LEU A 210 18.19 -6.88 -12.53
CA LEU A 210 18.88 -8.07 -12.02
C LEU A 210 17.87 -8.90 -11.23
N GLU A 211 17.40 -9.99 -11.83
CA GLU A 211 16.26 -10.77 -11.35
C GLU A 211 16.64 -12.23 -11.07
N GLY A 212 15.84 -12.92 -10.24
CA GLY A 212 16.03 -14.35 -9.95
C GLY A 212 17.31 -14.64 -9.16
N HIS A 213 18.23 -15.40 -9.74
CA HIS A 213 19.52 -15.80 -9.14
C HIS A 213 20.72 -15.19 -9.89
N SER A 214 20.55 -14.03 -10.52
CA SER A 214 21.63 -13.38 -11.24
C SER A 214 22.70 -12.82 -10.30
N SER A 215 23.96 -13.14 -10.60
CA SER A 215 25.15 -12.55 -9.96
C SER A 215 25.89 -11.59 -10.91
N THR A 216 25.17 -11.07 -11.92
CA THR A 216 25.73 -10.15 -12.92
C THR A 216 26.32 -8.92 -12.26
N ARG A 217 27.53 -8.55 -12.68
CA ARG A 217 28.30 -7.43 -12.13
C ARG A 217 28.10 -6.19 -12.99
N ILE A 218 27.86 -5.04 -12.36
CA ILE A 218 27.72 -3.74 -13.03
C ILE A 218 28.85 -2.84 -12.55
N LEU A 219 29.75 -2.46 -13.44
CA LEU A 219 30.98 -1.74 -13.14
C LEU A 219 31.03 -0.46 -13.97
N ARG A 220 31.45 0.66 -13.38
CA ARG A 220 31.83 1.90 -14.10
C ARG A 220 30.79 2.38 -15.10
N THR A 221 29.51 2.14 -14.81
CA THR A 221 28.41 2.34 -15.76
C THR A 221 27.67 3.63 -15.45
N THR A 222 27.27 4.36 -16.48
CA THR A 222 26.42 5.54 -16.35
C THR A 222 25.02 5.23 -16.86
N VAL A 223 24.02 5.48 -16.01
CA VAL A 223 22.60 5.35 -16.35
C VAL A 223 21.96 6.72 -16.28
N HIS A 224 21.33 7.17 -17.36
CA HIS A 224 20.72 8.49 -17.36
C HIS A 224 19.45 8.61 -18.20
N HIS A 225 18.54 9.50 -17.80
CA HIS A 225 17.29 9.77 -18.52
C HIS A 225 16.43 8.50 -18.74
N THR A 226 16.17 7.75 -17.66
CA THR A 226 15.35 6.53 -17.65
C THR A 226 14.22 6.63 -16.61
N SER A 227 13.26 5.68 -16.66
CA SER A 227 12.21 5.54 -15.64
C SER A 227 12.81 5.17 -14.28
N VAL A 228 13.31 3.94 -14.18
CA VAL A 228 14.07 3.42 -13.05
C VAL A 228 15.51 3.17 -13.49
N GLY A 229 16.48 3.43 -12.62
CA GLY A 229 17.89 3.20 -12.91
C GLY A 229 18.26 1.72 -12.82
N LEU A 230 18.27 1.19 -11.60
CA LEU A 230 18.62 -0.18 -11.26
C LEU A 230 17.49 -0.83 -10.45
N LEU A 231 17.05 -2.00 -10.87
CA LEU A 231 16.18 -2.89 -10.10
C LEU A 231 16.95 -4.16 -9.74
N VAL A 232 17.06 -4.45 -8.45
CA VAL A 232 17.62 -5.70 -7.93
C VAL A 232 16.54 -6.45 -7.17
N SER A 233 16.04 -7.52 -7.77
CA SER A 233 15.18 -8.53 -7.14
C SER A 233 15.87 -9.89 -7.04
N SER A 234 17.19 -9.92 -7.30
CA SER A 234 17.96 -11.15 -7.23
C SER A 234 18.35 -11.53 -5.81
N VAL A 235 18.16 -12.80 -5.49
CA VAL A 235 18.62 -13.41 -4.23
C VAL A 235 20.09 -13.83 -4.27
N SER A 236 20.74 -13.76 -5.44
CA SER A 236 22.19 -13.97 -5.57
C SER A 236 22.87 -12.62 -5.51
N ARG A 237 23.72 -12.36 -4.51
CA ARG A 237 24.33 -11.06 -4.21
C ARG A 237 25.08 -10.46 -5.42
N PRO A 238 24.47 -9.58 -6.26
CA PRO A 238 25.20 -8.96 -7.36
C PRO A 238 26.12 -7.86 -6.84
N GLU A 239 27.13 -7.51 -7.63
CA GLU A 239 28.06 -6.41 -7.33
C GLU A 239 27.81 -5.24 -8.29
N ILE A 240 27.63 -4.05 -7.72
CA ILE A 240 27.49 -2.80 -8.45
C ILE A 240 28.54 -1.84 -7.93
N GLU A 241 29.43 -1.38 -8.81
CA GLU A 241 30.61 -0.60 -8.43
C GLU A 241 30.80 0.58 -9.38
N GLU A 242 31.18 1.75 -8.83
CA GLU A 242 31.48 2.97 -9.57
C GLU A 242 30.37 3.37 -10.58
N THR A 243 29.11 3.17 -10.20
CA THR A 243 27.96 3.37 -11.10
C THR A 243 27.22 4.67 -10.78
N THR A 244 26.96 5.48 -11.81
CA THR A 244 26.26 6.78 -11.67
C THR A 244 24.85 6.71 -12.26
N PHE A 245 23.86 7.19 -11.50
CA PHE A 245 22.46 7.31 -11.91
C PHE A 245 22.08 8.80 -11.97
N GLU A 246 21.70 9.30 -13.13
CA GLU A 246 21.48 10.74 -13.34
C GLU A 246 20.18 11.06 -14.09
N SER A 247 19.44 12.08 -13.64
CA SER A 247 18.19 12.51 -14.27
C SER A 247 17.16 11.36 -14.37
N ILE A 248 16.99 10.62 -13.27
CA ILE A 248 16.07 9.48 -13.21
C ILE A 248 14.66 9.99 -12.89
N THR A 249 13.67 9.55 -13.66
CA THR A 249 12.30 10.09 -13.61
C THR A 249 11.40 9.42 -12.56
N GLN A 250 11.82 8.30 -11.98
CA GLN A 250 11.23 7.67 -10.80
C GLN A 250 12.35 7.44 -9.76
N THR A 251 12.57 6.19 -9.33
CA THR A 251 13.60 5.81 -8.35
C THR A 251 14.90 5.40 -9.04
N ALA A 252 16.05 5.85 -8.53
CA ALA A 252 17.34 5.52 -9.12
C ALA A 252 17.75 4.07 -8.84
N ILE A 253 17.68 3.62 -7.58
CA ILE A 253 18.04 2.27 -7.17
C ILE A 253 16.89 1.65 -6.36
N VAL A 254 16.41 0.50 -6.79
CA VAL A 254 15.38 -0.29 -6.09
C VAL A 254 15.96 -1.65 -5.73
N ILE A 255 15.91 -1.99 -4.44
CA ILE A 255 16.27 -3.31 -3.90
C ILE A 255 15.00 -3.92 -3.30
N SER A 256 14.57 -5.07 -3.83
CA SER A 256 13.30 -5.69 -3.48
C SER A 256 13.41 -7.21 -3.42
N SER A 257 12.29 -7.86 -3.08
CA SER A 257 12.14 -9.32 -3.08
C SER A 257 13.19 -10.08 -2.25
N GLY A 258 13.62 -9.51 -1.12
CA GLY A 258 14.61 -10.13 -0.23
C GLY A 258 16.05 -10.11 -0.76
N ALA A 259 16.35 -9.25 -1.73
CA ALA A 259 17.68 -9.16 -2.33
C ALA A 259 18.75 -8.68 -1.34
N ASP A 260 20.01 -9.05 -1.57
CA ASP A 260 21.16 -8.63 -0.76
C ASP A 260 22.36 -8.24 -1.65
N PRO A 261 22.29 -7.12 -2.40
CA PRO A 261 23.37 -6.69 -3.27
C PRO A 261 24.53 -6.00 -2.54
N LEU A 262 25.68 -5.94 -3.19
CA LEU A 262 26.82 -5.11 -2.78
C LEU A 262 26.94 -3.91 -3.72
N LEU A 263 26.80 -2.69 -3.19
CA LEU A 263 26.96 -1.44 -3.91
C LEU A 263 28.17 -0.68 -3.38
N ARG A 264 29.05 -0.24 -4.27
CA ARG A 264 30.27 0.52 -3.93
C ARG A 264 30.44 1.73 -4.81
N HIS A 265 30.75 2.89 -4.21
CA HIS A 265 31.03 4.11 -4.98
C HIS A 265 29.89 4.48 -5.95
N CYS A 266 28.65 4.16 -5.58
CA CYS A 266 27.48 4.46 -6.40
C CYS A 266 26.99 5.88 -6.11
N VAL A 267 26.62 6.60 -7.17
CA VAL A 267 26.17 7.99 -7.03
C VAL A 267 24.84 8.22 -7.73
N THR A 268 23.88 8.83 -7.05
CA THR A 268 22.62 9.28 -7.67
C THR A 268 22.56 10.81 -7.74
N ARG A 269 22.09 11.37 -8.85
CA ARG A 269 21.90 12.82 -9.05
C ARG A 269 20.60 13.12 -9.76
N ARG A 270 19.88 14.15 -9.30
CA ARG A 270 18.65 14.67 -9.95
C ARG A 270 17.62 13.56 -10.15
N THR A 271 17.19 12.94 -9.06
CA THR A 271 16.20 11.87 -9.05
C THR A 271 14.83 12.42 -8.69
N LYS A 272 13.78 12.05 -9.44
CA LYS A 272 12.42 12.55 -9.18
C LYS A 272 11.74 11.88 -7.97
N ASN A 273 12.03 10.61 -7.70
CA ASN A 273 11.60 9.97 -6.47
C ASN A 273 12.83 9.80 -5.57
N SER A 274 13.06 8.61 -5.04
CA SER A 274 14.20 8.32 -4.16
C SER A 274 15.46 7.95 -4.93
N GLY A 275 16.62 8.33 -4.38
CA GLY A 275 17.90 7.81 -4.81
C GLY A 275 18.02 6.31 -4.54
N LEU A 276 17.59 5.89 -3.35
CA LEU A 276 17.56 4.49 -2.93
C LEU A 276 16.21 4.14 -2.30
N LEU A 277 15.62 3.04 -2.74
CA LEU A 277 14.46 2.42 -2.11
C LEU A 277 14.77 0.95 -1.81
N VAL A 278 14.65 0.57 -0.53
CA VAL A 278 14.81 -0.83 -0.06
C VAL A 278 13.50 -1.28 0.57
N LEU A 279 12.90 -2.35 0.02
CA LEU A 279 11.59 -2.88 0.42
C LEU A 279 11.57 -4.42 0.42
N ASP A 280 10.42 -5.04 0.73
CA ASP A 280 10.23 -6.50 0.74
C ASP A 280 11.25 -7.27 1.62
N ARG A 281 11.54 -6.80 2.84
CA ARG A 281 12.52 -7.42 3.75
C ARG A 281 13.89 -7.62 3.10
N SER A 282 14.27 -6.69 2.23
CA SER A 282 15.56 -6.77 1.55
C SER A 282 16.69 -6.30 2.43
N ARG A 283 17.88 -6.76 2.09
CA ARG A 283 19.15 -6.37 2.68
C ARG A 283 19.96 -5.62 1.64
N GLY A 284 21.27 -5.69 1.74
CA GLY A 284 22.20 -4.99 0.88
C GLY A 284 23.26 -4.30 1.70
N THR A 285 24.47 -4.28 1.15
CA THR A 285 25.61 -3.54 1.70
C THR A 285 25.95 -2.41 0.76
N LEU A 286 25.93 -1.18 1.25
CA LEU A 286 26.30 0.01 0.51
C LEU A 286 27.53 0.64 1.16
N GLU A 287 28.62 0.80 0.40
CA GLU A 287 29.88 1.37 0.88
C GLU A 287 30.25 2.57 0.00
N ASP A 288 30.57 3.71 0.62
CA ASP A 288 31.04 4.92 -0.07
C ASP A 288 30.05 5.45 -1.13
N CYS A 289 28.75 5.39 -0.85
CA CYS A 289 27.68 5.80 -1.77
C CYS A 289 27.19 7.23 -1.51
N ALA A 290 26.77 7.94 -2.55
CA ALA A 290 26.28 9.31 -2.43
C ALA A 290 24.95 9.54 -3.16
N PHE A 291 23.99 10.15 -2.46
CA PHE A 291 22.63 10.41 -2.94
C PHE A 291 22.36 11.91 -2.95
N HIS A 292 22.46 12.52 -4.12
CA HIS A 292 22.31 13.97 -4.29
C HIS A 292 21.02 14.33 -5.03
N THR A 293 20.38 15.41 -4.60
CA THR A 293 19.30 16.09 -5.33
C THR A 293 18.13 15.14 -5.68
N SER A 294 17.25 14.90 -4.72
CA SER A 294 15.99 14.17 -4.91
C SER A 294 14.77 15.01 -4.56
N THR A 295 13.62 14.75 -5.18
CA THR A 295 12.34 15.41 -4.83
C THR A 295 11.48 14.63 -3.83
N GLU A 296 11.74 13.34 -3.65
CA GLU A 296 11.27 12.54 -2.50
C GLU A 296 12.46 12.23 -1.56
N PRO A 297 12.28 11.55 -0.40
CA PRO A 297 13.42 11.20 0.45
C PRO A 297 14.49 10.46 -0.33
N ALA A 298 15.74 10.92 -0.22
CA ALA A 298 16.88 10.41 -0.98
C ALA A 298 17.11 8.92 -0.68
N ILE A 299 16.92 8.51 0.57
CA ILE A 299 16.97 7.12 1.01
C ILE A 299 15.64 6.77 1.67
N ARG A 300 15.01 5.68 1.23
CA ARG A 300 13.82 5.09 1.83
C ARG A 300 14.07 3.62 2.16
N VAL A 301 13.84 3.24 3.40
CA VAL A 301 13.89 1.84 3.85
C VAL A 301 12.58 1.50 4.53
N VAL A 302 11.90 0.49 4.00
CA VAL A 302 10.53 0.10 4.40
C VAL A 302 10.36 -1.42 4.42
N GLU A 303 9.20 -1.87 4.88
CA GLU A 303 8.73 -3.26 4.84
C GLU A 303 9.70 -4.27 5.47
N GLY A 304 10.16 -3.98 6.69
CA GLY A 304 11.06 -4.86 7.46
C GLY A 304 12.46 -4.99 6.87
N SER A 305 12.86 -4.10 5.96
CA SER A 305 14.17 -4.15 5.32
C SER A 305 15.29 -3.70 6.25
N SER A 306 16.48 -4.29 6.07
CA SER A 306 17.65 -4.11 6.96
C SER A 306 18.96 -3.96 6.18
N PRO A 307 19.10 -2.91 5.35
CA PRO A 307 20.34 -2.63 4.65
C PRO A 307 21.43 -2.11 5.62
N LEU A 308 22.69 -2.36 5.26
CA LEU A 308 23.87 -1.80 5.92
C LEU A 308 24.49 -0.73 5.01
N LEU A 309 24.56 0.51 5.50
CA LEU A 309 25.10 1.66 4.78
C LEU A 309 26.32 2.22 5.53
N ARG A 310 27.45 2.30 4.82
CA ARG A 310 28.72 2.81 5.34
C ARG A 310 29.22 3.95 4.48
N ASP A 311 29.78 4.97 5.11
CA ASP A 311 30.38 6.12 4.41
C ASP A 311 29.41 6.71 3.39
N THR A 312 28.18 6.97 3.82
CA THR A 312 27.08 7.40 2.94
C THR A 312 26.86 8.91 3.04
N VAL A 313 26.69 9.57 1.91
CA VAL A 313 26.39 11.01 1.87
C VAL A 313 25.01 11.23 1.24
N VAL A 314 24.19 12.05 1.89
CA VAL A 314 22.90 12.53 1.37
C VAL A 314 22.97 14.05 1.34
N SER A 315 22.70 14.68 0.18
CA SER A 315 22.69 16.14 0.08
C SER A 315 21.61 16.70 -0.84
N ASP A 316 21.23 17.96 -0.57
CA ASP A 316 20.35 18.77 -1.41
C ASP A 316 18.97 18.11 -1.67
N CYS A 317 18.40 17.47 -0.66
CA CYS A 317 17.09 16.83 -0.76
C CYS A 317 15.98 17.89 -0.66
N ALA A 318 15.10 17.94 -1.67
CA ALA A 318 14.01 18.91 -1.77
C ALA A 318 12.73 18.46 -1.05
N ASP A 319 12.68 17.21 -0.59
CA ASP A 319 11.52 16.66 0.10
C ASP A 319 11.32 17.36 1.46
N ALA A 320 10.08 17.79 1.70
CA ALA A 320 9.70 18.50 2.91
C ALA A 320 9.48 17.55 4.11
N SER A 321 9.24 16.26 3.86
CA SER A 321 9.04 15.26 4.91
C SER A 321 10.35 14.79 5.50
N ALA A 322 11.31 14.31 4.69
CA ALA A 322 12.62 13.86 5.17
C ALA A 322 13.66 13.69 4.05
N ALA A 323 14.95 13.83 4.35
CA ALA A 323 16.02 13.39 3.45
C ALA A 323 16.29 11.88 3.53
N VAL A 324 16.20 11.29 4.73
CA VAL A 324 16.24 9.84 4.96
C VAL A 324 14.97 9.43 5.69
N LEU A 325 14.21 8.50 5.12
CA LEU A 325 12.98 7.97 5.70
C LEU A 325 13.12 6.47 6.00
N LEU A 326 12.94 6.13 7.27
CA LEU A 326 12.98 4.76 7.78
C LEU A 326 11.62 4.44 8.37
N ALA A 327 10.89 3.50 7.75
CA ALA A 327 9.53 3.17 8.17
C ALA A 327 9.23 1.67 8.14
N ASP A 328 8.00 1.30 8.53
CA ASP A 328 7.41 -0.03 8.32
C ASP A 328 8.28 -1.18 8.85
N ASP A 329 8.61 -1.14 10.14
CA ASP A 329 9.45 -2.11 10.86
C ASP A 329 10.87 -2.29 10.31
N SER A 330 11.38 -1.31 9.54
CA SER A 330 12.74 -1.36 9.03
C SER A 330 13.79 -1.29 10.13
N ALA A 331 14.93 -1.96 9.90
CA ALA A 331 16.06 -2.05 10.82
C ALA A 331 17.37 -1.74 10.10
N ALA A 332 17.42 -0.58 9.43
CA ALA A 332 18.61 -0.13 8.71
C ALA A 332 19.77 0.20 9.65
N GLU A 333 20.99 -0.18 9.25
CA GLU A 333 22.22 0.18 9.96
C GLU A 333 23.01 1.21 9.16
N PHE A 334 23.27 2.36 9.77
CA PHE A 334 24.12 3.41 9.21
C PHE A 334 25.37 3.58 10.06
N ASP A 335 26.54 3.55 9.41
CA ASP A 335 27.83 3.84 10.02
C ASP A 335 28.57 4.89 9.20
N ARG A 336 28.70 6.10 9.74
CA ARG A 336 29.17 7.31 9.03
C ARG A 336 28.24 7.71 7.89
N LEU A 337 27.05 8.19 8.27
CA LEU A 337 26.10 8.84 7.37
C LEU A 337 26.21 10.37 7.53
N ASP A 338 26.45 11.09 6.44
CA ASP A 338 26.39 12.56 6.41
C ASP A 338 25.13 13.00 5.65
N VAL A 339 24.21 13.68 6.34
CA VAL A 339 23.01 14.32 5.77
C VAL A 339 23.22 15.83 5.76
N LEU A 340 23.27 16.43 4.58
CA LEU A 340 23.66 17.83 4.37
C LEU A 340 22.53 18.60 3.67
N ASP A 341 22.18 19.76 4.22
CA ASP A 341 21.29 20.76 3.61
C ASP A 341 19.93 20.16 3.15
N ALA A 342 19.28 19.41 4.06
CA ALA A 342 17.94 18.88 3.82
C ALA A 342 16.89 20.00 3.88
N THR A 343 15.94 20.06 2.94
CA THR A 343 14.87 21.07 2.96
C THR A 343 13.91 20.85 4.13
N GLY A 344 13.51 19.59 4.36
CA GLY A 344 12.66 19.17 5.48
C GLY A 344 13.46 18.61 6.66
N VAL A 345 12.96 17.51 7.24
CA VAL A 345 13.67 16.78 8.30
C VAL A 345 14.93 16.11 7.73
N GLY A 346 16.01 16.05 8.51
CA GLY A 346 17.22 15.32 8.12
C GLY A 346 16.96 13.82 8.04
N ILE A 347 16.61 13.21 9.17
CA ILE A 347 16.26 11.77 9.27
C ILE A 347 14.92 11.61 9.98
N SER A 348 13.98 10.90 9.35
CA SER A 348 12.68 10.54 9.93
C SER A 348 12.59 9.04 10.15
N VAL A 349 12.24 8.64 11.37
CA VAL A 349 12.06 7.24 11.81
C VAL A 349 10.61 7.06 12.25
N ARG A 350 9.88 6.16 11.61
CA ARG A 350 8.44 5.95 11.83
C ARG A 350 8.12 4.46 11.97
N SER A 351 7.76 3.97 13.15
CA SER A 351 7.57 2.53 13.38
C SER A 351 8.77 1.69 12.90
N ALA A 352 9.98 2.17 13.14
CA ALA A 352 11.23 1.53 12.69
C ALA A 352 12.26 1.49 13.82
N ASN A 353 13.27 0.63 13.71
CA ASN A 353 14.30 0.45 14.74
C ASN A 353 15.72 0.47 14.15
N PRO A 354 16.19 1.63 13.66
CA PRO A 354 17.50 1.75 13.03
C PRO A 354 18.64 1.88 14.04
N LEU A 355 19.85 1.57 13.59
CA LEU A 355 21.10 1.87 14.28
C LEU A 355 21.84 2.97 13.52
N LEU A 356 21.95 4.15 14.12
CA LEU A 356 22.66 5.31 13.57
C LEU A 356 23.97 5.50 14.34
N ARG A 357 25.11 5.24 13.70
CA ARG A 357 26.44 5.40 14.31
C ARG A 357 27.25 6.42 13.56
N ARG A 358 27.87 7.37 14.28
CA ARG A 358 28.72 8.41 13.69
C ARG A 358 27.99 9.18 12.58
N THR A 359 26.69 9.37 12.75
CA THR A 359 25.83 10.08 11.79
C THR A 359 25.92 11.57 12.04
N ARG A 360 26.09 12.36 10.97
CA ARG A 360 26.12 13.82 11.01
C ARG A 360 24.94 14.37 10.22
N VAL A 361 24.13 15.21 10.85
CA VAL A 361 23.03 15.93 10.20
C VAL A 361 23.30 17.42 10.30
N ILE A 362 23.50 18.09 9.17
CA ILE A 362 23.89 19.50 9.11
C ILE A 362 22.92 20.27 8.22
N GLY A 363 22.33 21.34 8.76
CA GLY A 363 21.53 22.27 7.96
C GLY A 363 20.16 21.75 7.52
N ALA A 364 19.51 20.91 8.33
CA ALA A 364 18.14 20.48 8.07
C ALA A 364 17.16 21.66 8.25
N GLY A 365 16.28 21.93 7.28
CA GLY A 365 15.29 23.00 7.36
C GLY A 365 14.16 22.72 8.37
N GLY A 366 13.88 21.45 8.63
CA GLY A 366 13.01 20.97 9.71
C GLY A 366 13.81 20.46 10.92
N HIS A 367 13.33 19.38 11.54
CA HIS A 367 14.07 18.72 12.62
C HIS A 367 15.36 18.06 12.09
N GLY A 368 16.41 17.99 12.92
CA GLY A 368 17.61 17.23 12.56
C GLY A 368 17.28 15.74 12.44
N ILE A 369 16.80 15.15 13.54
CA ILE A 369 16.26 13.78 13.57
C ILE A 369 14.87 13.83 14.21
N GLN A 370 13.90 13.15 13.60
CA GLN A 370 12.54 12.99 14.10
C GLN A 370 12.21 11.50 14.23
N ILE A 371 11.68 11.09 15.37
CA ILE A 371 11.29 9.72 15.67
C ILE A 371 9.84 9.74 16.17
N THR A 372 8.94 9.04 15.46
CA THR A 372 7.49 9.00 15.72
C THR A 372 6.91 7.60 15.47
N ASP A 373 5.62 7.42 15.70
CA ASP A 373 4.83 6.21 15.42
C ASP A 373 5.42 4.92 16.05
N ASP A 374 5.66 4.86 17.37
CA ASP A 374 6.38 3.76 18.07
C ASP A 374 7.79 3.50 17.48
N GLY A 375 8.37 4.55 16.89
CA GLY A 375 9.74 4.56 16.39
C GLY A 375 10.73 4.31 17.53
N ARG A 376 11.64 3.36 17.31
CA ARG A 376 12.75 3.07 18.20
C ARG A 376 14.05 3.44 17.52
N GLY A 377 15.15 2.98 18.08
CA GLY A 377 16.45 3.05 17.44
C GLY A 377 17.54 3.45 18.41
N ARG A 378 18.77 3.33 17.93
CA ARG A 378 19.97 3.65 18.69
C ARG A 378 20.80 4.66 17.95
N LEU A 379 21.05 5.80 18.60
CA LEU A 379 21.92 6.86 18.09
C LEU A 379 23.21 6.84 18.90
N GLU A 380 24.33 6.61 18.24
CA GLU A 380 25.65 6.50 18.87
C GLU A 380 26.67 7.42 18.20
N HIS A 381 27.32 8.29 18.96
CA HIS A 381 28.36 9.19 18.45
C HIS A 381 27.86 10.10 17.31
N CYS A 382 26.60 10.54 17.35
CA CYS A 382 26.01 11.36 16.32
C CYS A 382 26.26 12.87 16.55
N GLU A 383 26.21 13.65 15.48
CA GLU A 383 26.32 15.11 15.51
C GLU A 383 25.14 15.72 14.74
N ILE A 384 24.37 16.59 15.37
CA ILE A 384 23.26 17.31 14.75
C ILE A 384 23.55 18.80 14.88
N GLU A 385 23.62 19.51 13.75
CA GLU A 385 24.02 20.91 13.70
C GLU A 385 23.08 21.74 12.82
N SER A 386 22.72 22.94 13.29
CA SER A 386 21.99 23.93 12.50
C SER A 386 20.61 23.46 12.00
N ALA A 387 19.83 22.80 12.86
CA ALA A 387 18.46 22.40 12.53
C ALA A 387 17.50 23.62 12.56
N GLY A 388 16.64 23.74 11.56
CA GLY A 388 15.60 24.77 11.45
C GLY A 388 14.39 24.52 12.37
N GLY A 389 14.22 23.28 12.84
CA GLY A 389 13.36 22.90 13.95
C GLY A 389 14.15 22.51 15.19
N CYS A 390 13.72 21.43 15.84
CA CYS A 390 14.45 20.83 16.97
C CYS A 390 15.64 19.99 16.48
N GLY A 391 16.71 19.89 17.27
CA GLY A 391 17.82 19.00 16.93
C GLY A 391 17.37 17.54 16.89
N LEU A 392 16.72 17.08 17.94
CA LEU A 392 16.07 15.77 18.04
C LEU A 392 14.61 15.95 18.49
N SER A 393 13.67 15.29 17.81
CA SER A 393 12.25 15.25 18.19
C SER A 393 11.82 13.80 18.37
N ILE A 394 11.14 13.51 19.48
CA ILE A 394 10.65 12.18 19.85
C ILE A 394 9.17 12.32 20.21
N ASP A 395 8.28 11.67 19.48
CA ASP A 395 6.82 11.81 19.61
C ASP A 395 6.09 10.48 19.40
N ASP A 396 4.77 10.45 19.60
CA ASP A 396 3.90 9.33 19.20
C ASP A 396 4.38 7.95 19.71
N ASP A 397 4.54 7.81 21.03
CA ASP A 397 5.04 6.59 21.71
C ASP A 397 6.45 6.12 21.31
N ALA A 398 7.21 6.93 20.57
CA ALA A 398 8.60 6.63 20.23
C ALA A 398 9.48 6.44 21.48
N ASP A 399 10.47 5.54 21.40
CA ASP A 399 11.37 5.19 22.51
C ASP A 399 12.83 4.92 22.05
N PRO A 400 13.57 5.94 21.60
CA PRO A 400 14.97 5.78 21.20
C PRO A 400 15.97 5.85 22.36
N GLU A 401 17.10 5.18 22.16
CA GLU A 401 18.30 5.31 22.99
C GLU A 401 19.35 6.19 22.27
N VAL A 402 19.79 7.25 22.94
CA VAL A 402 20.77 8.21 22.39
C VAL A 402 21.98 8.25 23.31
N THR A 403 23.16 7.98 22.77
CA THR A 403 24.41 7.93 23.52
C THR A 403 25.51 8.71 22.80
N ASP A 404 26.34 9.43 23.57
CA ASP A 404 27.52 10.17 23.07
C ASP A 404 27.19 11.12 21.89
N THR A 405 26.02 11.74 21.91
CA THR A 405 25.52 12.55 20.78
C THR A 405 25.59 14.04 21.09
N VAL A 406 25.98 14.82 20.09
CA VAL A 406 26.15 16.27 20.20
C VAL A 406 25.10 16.98 19.34
N LEU A 407 24.36 17.92 19.94
CA LEU A 407 23.34 18.73 19.28
C LEU A 407 23.73 20.22 19.39
N ARG A 408 23.88 20.91 18.25
CA ARG A 408 24.35 22.30 18.18
C ARG A 408 23.41 23.19 17.37
N SER A 409 23.17 24.41 17.84
CA SER A 409 22.54 25.48 17.06
C SER A 409 21.16 25.13 16.48
N SER A 410 20.22 24.69 17.31
CA SER A 410 18.83 24.43 16.88
C SER A 410 17.98 25.70 16.91
N SER A 411 17.13 25.90 15.91
CA SER A 411 16.16 27.02 15.87
C SER A 411 14.91 26.76 16.75
N GLY A 412 14.65 25.50 17.10
CA GLY A 412 13.75 25.10 18.18
C GLY A 412 14.52 24.60 19.41
N SER A 413 13.89 23.67 20.15
CA SER A 413 14.54 23.01 21.28
C SER A 413 15.68 22.11 20.82
N GLY A 414 16.73 21.94 21.64
CA GLY A 414 17.81 20.99 21.33
C GLY A 414 17.26 19.58 21.20
N VAL A 415 16.52 19.15 22.24
CA VAL A 415 15.76 17.90 22.28
C VAL A 415 14.32 18.21 22.66
N LEU A 416 13.36 17.71 21.89
CA LEU A 416 11.94 17.77 22.18
C LEU A 416 11.41 16.35 22.40
N ILE A 417 10.82 16.13 23.57
CA ILE A 417 9.97 14.98 23.85
C ILE A 417 8.53 15.48 23.76
N GLY A 418 7.84 15.09 22.69
CA GLY A 418 6.45 15.42 22.39
C GLY A 418 5.47 14.57 23.20
N GLU A 419 4.25 14.44 22.68
CA GLU A 419 3.15 13.76 23.34
C GLU A 419 3.41 12.24 23.37
N HIS A 420 3.32 11.63 24.55
CA HIS A 420 3.59 10.19 24.78
C HIS A 420 5.01 9.69 24.42
N GLY A 421 5.86 10.52 23.82
CA GLY A 421 7.24 10.18 23.48
C GLY A 421 8.07 9.83 24.72
N ARG A 422 8.98 8.87 24.56
CA ARG A 422 9.90 8.41 25.60
C ARG A 422 11.33 8.46 25.09
N GLY A 423 12.28 8.90 25.89
CA GLY A 423 13.67 8.99 25.41
C GLY A 423 14.69 8.75 26.50
N THR A 424 15.75 8.02 26.17
CA THR A 424 16.91 7.87 27.05
C THR A 424 18.14 8.50 26.40
N LEU A 425 18.68 9.54 27.03
CA LEU A 425 19.89 10.24 26.58
C LEU A 425 21.01 10.04 27.60
N ARG A 426 22.18 9.58 27.12
CA ARG A 426 23.37 9.36 27.94
C ARG A 426 24.61 9.99 27.32
N ASP A 427 25.41 10.68 28.14
CA ASP A 427 26.69 11.26 27.69
C ASP A 427 26.53 12.26 26.52
N CYS A 428 25.38 12.94 26.43
CA CYS A 428 25.06 13.88 25.35
C CYS A 428 25.42 15.33 25.69
N GLU A 429 25.69 16.13 24.66
CA GLU A 429 25.96 17.56 24.78
C GLU A 429 24.98 18.36 23.90
N ILE A 430 24.24 19.28 24.51
CA ILE A 430 23.25 20.15 23.85
C ILE A 430 23.71 21.59 23.99
N ILE A 431 23.89 22.28 22.86
CA ILE A 431 24.59 23.57 22.79
C ILE A 431 23.80 24.54 21.91
N ASP A 432 23.57 25.74 22.45
CA ASP A 432 23.00 26.89 21.72
C ASP A 432 21.65 26.59 21.06
N SER A 433 20.62 26.29 21.85
CA SER A 433 19.24 26.16 21.37
C SER A 433 18.50 27.50 21.42
N ALA A 434 17.73 27.84 20.37
CA ALA A 434 16.93 29.06 20.31
C ALA A 434 15.66 29.03 21.17
N ASP A 435 15.30 27.85 21.69
CA ASP A 435 14.26 27.67 22.71
C ASP A 435 14.86 26.98 23.96
N ALA A 436 14.26 25.91 24.47
CA ALA A 436 14.82 25.12 25.57
C ALA A 436 15.96 24.21 25.09
N GLY A 437 16.90 23.87 25.97
CA GLY A 437 17.88 22.82 25.65
C GLY A 437 17.21 21.46 25.52
N VAL A 438 16.43 21.08 26.54
CA VAL A 438 15.53 19.92 26.52
C VAL A 438 14.13 20.38 26.91
N SER A 439 13.14 20.03 26.11
CA SER A 439 11.72 20.28 26.40
C SER A 439 10.97 18.95 26.46
N VAL A 440 10.23 18.73 27.54
CA VAL A 440 9.34 17.57 27.72
C VAL A 440 7.90 18.08 27.79
N GLN A 441 7.07 17.65 26.85
CA GLN A 441 5.67 18.02 26.74
C GLN A 441 4.75 17.02 27.47
N ASP A 442 3.44 17.20 27.30
CA ASP A 442 2.40 16.47 28.01
C ASP A 442 2.49 14.96 27.78
N ASN A 443 2.46 14.18 28.86
CA ASN A 443 2.64 12.73 28.88
C ASN A 443 3.98 12.20 28.35
N GLY A 444 4.91 13.07 27.96
CA GLY A 444 6.26 12.70 27.54
C GLY A 444 7.12 12.24 28.74
N GLU A 445 8.08 11.34 28.48
CA GLU A 445 9.00 10.82 29.50
C GLU A 445 10.44 10.86 29.02
N VAL A 446 11.33 11.38 29.86
CA VAL A 446 12.76 11.41 29.51
C VAL A 446 13.66 10.95 30.65
N THR A 447 14.68 10.18 30.31
CA THR A 447 15.81 9.87 31.20
C THR A 447 17.08 10.51 30.65
N LEU A 448 17.64 11.45 31.40
CA LEU A 448 18.91 12.12 31.09
C LEU A 448 19.97 11.67 32.10
N ASP A 449 21.07 11.09 31.62
CA ASP A 449 22.20 10.66 32.44
C ASP A 449 23.51 11.23 31.87
N ARG A 450 24.23 12.03 32.66
CA ARG A 450 25.45 12.74 32.22
C ARG A 450 25.25 13.63 30.98
N VAL A 451 24.09 14.29 30.89
CA VAL A 451 23.80 15.23 29.81
C VAL A 451 24.25 16.65 30.17
N ARG A 452 24.92 17.32 29.25
CA ARG A 452 25.33 18.73 29.38
C ARG A 452 24.47 19.61 28.48
N VAL A 453 23.89 20.67 29.05
CA VAL A 453 23.09 21.67 28.34
C VAL A 453 23.73 23.04 28.51
N SER A 454 23.98 23.75 27.40
CA SER A 454 24.56 25.09 27.45
C SER A 454 23.95 26.04 26.42
N GLY A 455 23.80 27.32 26.80
CA GLY A 455 23.51 28.40 25.85
C GLY A 455 22.06 28.54 25.37
N SER A 456 21.09 27.89 26.02
CA SER A 456 19.66 27.95 25.64
C SER A 456 19.07 29.36 25.75
N LYS A 457 18.27 29.78 24.76
CA LYS A 457 17.59 31.10 24.73
C LYS A 457 16.25 31.14 25.46
N ALA A 458 15.74 30.01 25.93
CA ALA A 458 14.70 29.91 26.95
C ALA A 458 15.27 29.22 28.21
N HIS A 459 14.71 28.07 28.58
CA HIS A 459 15.16 27.27 29.73
C HIS A 459 16.25 26.27 29.35
N GLY A 460 17.06 25.83 30.31
CA GLY A 460 18.00 24.74 30.04
C GLY A 460 17.27 23.43 29.81
N ILE A 461 16.55 22.97 30.83
CA ILE A 461 15.65 21.82 30.79
C ILE A 461 14.27 22.28 31.25
N GLN A 462 13.25 22.03 30.44
CA GLN A 462 11.85 22.33 30.75
C GLN A 462 11.02 21.05 30.76
N VAL A 463 10.28 20.83 31.84
CA VAL A 463 9.29 19.77 31.96
C VAL A 463 7.91 20.41 32.11
N ALA A 464 7.13 20.38 31.03
CA ALA A 464 5.77 20.94 30.95
C ALA A 464 4.77 20.10 31.77
N HIS A 465 3.49 20.47 31.74
CA HIS A 465 2.43 19.72 32.43
C HIS A 465 2.38 18.26 31.94
N GLY A 466 2.03 17.29 32.78
CA GLY A 466 2.00 15.87 32.39
C GLY A 466 3.36 15.20 32.12
N GLY A 467 4.44 15.97 31.95
CA GLY A 467 5.76 15.45 31.60
C GLY A 467 6.46 14.77 32.77
N ARG A 468 7.19 13.69 32.49
CA ARG A 468 8.02 12.93 33.44
C ARG A 468 9.50 13.06 33.07
N ALA A 469 10.36 13.21 34.08
CA ALA A 469 11.79 13.32 33.82
C ALA A 469 12.65 12.71 34.94
N SER A 470 13.71 12.03 34.54
CA SER A 470 14.78 11.56 35.44
C SER A 470 16.10 12.18 35.02
N LEU A 471 16.64 13.07 35.86
CA LEU A 471 17.88 13.79 35.60
C LEU A 471 18.95 13.29 36.57
N THR A 472 20.01 12.68 36.04
CA THR A 472 21.13 12.16 36.83
C THR A 472 22.46 12.71 36.33
N THR A 473 23.25 13.32 37.21
CA THR A 473 24.60 13.84 36.87
C THR A 473 24.61 14.81 35.69
N CYS A 474 23.52 15.57 35.50
CA CYS A 474 23.39 16.53 34.39
C CYS A 474 23.99 17.91 34.76
N GLU A 475 24.54 18.61 33.77
CA GLU A 475 25.07 19.97 33.92
C GLU A 475 24.29 20.95 33.03
N VAL A 476 23.79 22.04 33.60
CA VAL A 476 23.03 23.06 32.85
C VAL A 476 23.65 24.44 33.09
N THR A 477 24.04 25.12 32.01
CA THR A 477 24.75 26.40 32.07
C THR A 477 24.29 27.45 31.06
N GLY A 478 24.32 28.72 31.44
CA GLY A 478 24.21 29.83 30.49
C GLY A 478 22.84 30.02 29.82
N SER A 479 21.76 29.47 30.39
CA SER A 479 20.40 29.69 29.89
C SER A 479 19.91 31.11 30.19
N THR A 480 19.12 31.71 29.29
CA THR A 480 18.52 33.04 29.48
C THR A 480 17.33 33.03 30.44
N GLY A 481 16.65 31.89 30.58
CA GLY A 481 15.61 31.61 31.58
C GLY A 481 16.17 30.86 32.77
N ASP A 482 15.32 30.05 33.41
CA ASP A 482 15.72 29.11 34.46
C ASP A 482 16.57 27.96 33.88
N GLY A 483 17.54 27.45 34.64
CA GLY A 483 18.33 26.28 34.26
C GLY A 483 17.45 25.04 34.15
N ILE A 484 16.74 24.68 35.23
CA ILE A 484 15.74 23.60 35.23
C ILE A 484 14.38 24.19 35.62
N ARG A 485 13.40 24.06 34.73
CA ARG A 485 12.01 24.53 34.90
C ARG A 485 11.08 23.33 34.98
N ILE A 486 10.32 23.23 36.08
CA ILE A 486 9.37 22.14 36.32
C ILE A 486 7.98 22.75 36.48
N ASP A 487 7.17 22.58 35.44
CA ASP A 487 5.75 22.94 35.43
C ASP A 487 4.86 21.70 35.68
N SER A 488 5.42 20.49 35.55
CA SER A 488 4.75 19.21 35.81
C SER A 488 4.39 18.97 37.27
N THR A 489 3.27 18.27 37.49
CA THR A 489 2.89 17.65 38.76
C THR A 489 3.25 16.16 38.83
N ASP A 490 3.72 15.58 37.73
CA ASP A 490 4.11 14.18 37.61
C ASP A 490 5.53 13.92 38.13
N PRO A 491 5.95 12.64 38.26
CA PRO A 491 7.28 12.31 38.79
C PRO A 491 8.42 12.98 38.02
N VAL A 492 9.17 13.82 38.75
CA VAL A 492 10.43 14.38 38.28
C VAL A 492 11.51 14.14 39.32
N THR A 493 12.65 13.60 38.91
CA THR A 493 13.80 13.38 39.80
C THR A 493 15.02 14.14 39.31
N VAL A 494 15.70 14.82 40.23
CA VAL A 494 16.91 15.61 39.95
C VAL A 494 17.99 15.17 40.93
N THR A 495 18.96 14.40 40.44
CA THR A 495 19.97 13.74 41.27
C THR A 495 21.38 14.10 40.81
N ARG A 496 22.19 14.66 41.71
CA ARG A 496 23.61 15.02 41.45
C ARG A 496 23.80 15.97 40.26
N CYS A 497 22.83 16.86 40.02
CA CYS A 497 22.91 17.84 38.94
C CYS A 497 23.68 19.10 39.36
N VAL A 498 24.31 19.76 38.38
CA VAL A 498 24.99 21.05 38.54
C VAL A 498 24.30 22.08 37.65
N VAL A 499 23.84 23.18 38.22
CA VAL A 499 23.13 24.23 37.48
C VAL A 499 23.70 25.60 37.82
N ARG A 500 24.33 26.27 36.85
CA ARG A 500 25.05 27.52 37.10
C ARG A 500 25.00 28.52 35.97
N ASP A 501 25.33 29.78 36.28
CA ASP A 501 25.49 30.85 35.28
C ASP A 501 24.22 31.12 34.44
N ASN A 502 23.03 30.77 34.94
CA ASN A 502 21.76 31.03 34.26
C ASN A 502 21.21 32.39 34.68
N ARG A 503 20.52 33.10 33.77
CA ARG A 503 19.92 34.41 34.11
C ARG A 503 18.69 34.27 35.01
N GLY A 504 17.97 33.15 34.94
CA GLY A 504 16.87 32.80 35.84
C GLY A 504 17.35 32.11 37.11
N ALA A 505 16.52 31.23 37.68
CA ALA A 505 16.90 30.35 38.78
C ALA A 505 17.71 29.15 38.27
N GLY A 506 18.43 28.47 39.14
CA GLY A 506 18.99 27.16 38.83
C GLY A 506 17.89 26.10 38.74
N LEU A 507 17.03 26.01 39.75
CA LEU A 507 15.83 25.15 39.73
C LEU A 507 14.59 25.94 40.13
N ARG A 508 13.55 25.88 39.30
CA ARG A 508 12.25 26.50 39.58
C ARG A 508 11.11 25.52 39.33
N GLN A 509 10.29 25.33 40.35
CA GLN A 509 9.03 24.61 40.31
C GLN A 509 7.87 25.61 40.36
N SER A 510 6.99 25.57 39.36
CA SER A 510 5.91 26.57 39.20
C SER A 510 4.66 26.24 39.99
N ARG A 511 4.41 24.94 40.19
CA ARG A 511 3.32 24.42 41.02
C ARG A 511 3.93 23.49 42.07
N SER A 512 3.71 23.80 43.35
CA SER A 512 4.15 22.93 44.45
C SER A 512 3.47 21.56 44.31
N GLY A 513 4.25 20.50 44.22
CA GLY A 513 3.76 19.12 44.17
C GLY A 513 4.74 18.14 44.82
N ASP A 514 4.21 17.09 45.44
CA ASP A 514 4.95 16.16 46.32
C ASP A 514 5.79 15.13 45.54
N ARG A 515 5.78 15.20 44.21
CA ARG A 515 6.37 14.19 43.31
C ARG A 515 7.69 14.65 42.66
N LEU A 516 8.23 15.79 43.09
CA LEU A 516 9.57 16.24 42.75
C LEU A 516 10.57 15.76 43.82
N SER A 517 11.55 14.93 43.41
CA SER A 517 12.68 14.56 44.27
C SER A 517 13.95 15.28 43.83
N VAL A 518 14.62 15.96 44.76
CA VAL A 518 15.88 16.67 44.50
C VAL A 518 16.94 16.19 45.48
N GLU A 519 17.98 15.54 44.97
CA GLU A 519 19.10 15.01 45.75
C GLU A 519 20.43 15.52 45.20
N PHE A 520 21.27 16.10 46.07
CA PHE A 520 22.62 16.55 45.71
C PHE A 520 22.68 17.56 44.54
N LEU A 521 21.70 18.47 44.43
CA LEU A 521 21.73 19.58 43.46
C LEU A 521 22.74 20.66 43.89
N THR A 522 23.66 21.00 42.98
CA THR A 522 24.57 22.16 43.15
C THR A 522 24.08 23.30 42.27
N SER A 523 23.55 24.36 42.89
CA SER A 523 23.08 25.58 42.20
C SER A 523 23.92 26.77 42.63
N ALA A 524 24.56 27.46 41.68
CA ALA A 524 25.48 28.57 41.95
C ALA A 524 25.45 29.61 40.83
N ASP A 525 25.72 30.88 41.16
CA ASP A 525 25.90 31.96 40.18
C ASP A 525 24.70 32.16 39.20
N ASN A 526 23.49 31.82 39.65
CA ASN A 526 22.24 32.04 38.91
C ASN A 526 21.62 33.41 39.24
N GLY A 527 20.91 34.02 38.30
CA GLY A 527 20.38 35.39 38.40
C GLY A 527 19.19 35.56 39.34
N THR A 528 18.47 34.47 39.67
CA THR A 528 17.44 34.46 40.71
C THR A 528 17.62 33.28 41.67
N ALA A 529 17.10 33.41 42.89
CA ALA A 529 17.14 32.31 43.86
C ALA A 529 16.24 31.15 43.41
N ASP A 530 16.69 29.94 43.71
CA ASP A 530 15.92 28.73 43.41
C ASP A 530 14.63 28.64 44.22
N ARG A 531 13.60 27.99 43.64
CA ARG A 531 12.28 27.81 44.26
C ARG A 531 11.71 26.45 43.93
N TRP A 532 11.67 25.54 44.90
CA TRP A 532 11.01 24.23 44.79
C TRP A 532 10.54 23.74 46.17
N GLY A 533 9.61 22.79 46.22
CA GLY A 533 9.09 22.22 47.47
C GLY A 533 8.41 23.26 48.38
N GLU A 534 8.73 23.23 49.68
CA GLU A 534 8.16 24.14 50.70
C GLU A 534 8.44 25.63 50.48
N ASN A 535 9.40 25.97 49.59
CA ASN A 535 9.74 27.35 49.23
C ASN A 535 8.95 27.88 48.01
N ALA A 536 8.00 27.11 47.47
CA ALA A 536 7.13 27.52 46.36
C ALA A 536 5.82 28.14 46.90
N GLU A 537 5.71 29.48 46.95
CA GLU A 537 4.41 30.13 47.20
C GLU A 537 3.52 30.14 45.93
N PRO A 538 2.20 29.95 46.07
CA PRO A 538 1.28 29.88 44.94
C PRO A 538 1.04 31.28 44.36
N THR A 539 1.59 31.57 43.19
CA THR A 539 1.11 32.66 42.35
C THR A 539 -0.12 32.16 41.59
N GLY A 540 -1.29 32.64 42.01
CA GLY A 540 -2.58 32.18 41.51
C GLY A 540 -2.87 32.60 40.07
N GLU A 541 -3.61 31.74 39.39
CA GLU A 541 -4.67 32.09 38.45
C GLU A 541 -5.68 30.92 38.44
N ASN A 542 -6.97 31.27 38.41
CA ASN A 542 -8.12 30.42 38.70
C ASN A 542 -8.29 29.27 37.68
N GLY A 543 -8.56 28.07 38.19
CA GLY A 543 -9.11 26.93 37.45
C GLY A 543 -9.37 25.77 38.41
N THR A 544 -10.63 25.52 38.72
CA THR A 544 -11.14 24.43 39.56
C THR A 544 -10.68 23.04 39.07
N PRO A 545 -10.27 22.09 39.93
CA PRO A 545 -10.03 20.71 39.51
C PRO A 545 -11.30 19.85 39.67
N GLY A 546 -11.77 19.29 38.55
CA GLY A 546 -12.75 18.19 38.51
C GLY A 546 -12.25 16.94 39.25
N HIS A 547 -13.16 16.32 40.01
CA HIS A 547 -12.95 15.00 40.59
C HIS A 547 -13.21 13.93 39.53
N ALA A 548 -12.17 13.19 39.10
CA ALA A 548 -12.35 11.91 38.42
C ALA A 548 -11.77 10.77 39.29
N THR A 549 -12.68 9.92 39.75
CA THR A 549 -12.43 8.69 40.50
C THR A 549 -11.64 7.66 39.67
N LYS A 550 -10.52 7.18 40.21
CA LYS A 550 -9.81 5.99 39.69
C LYS A 550 -10.59 4.71 39.98
N THR A 551 -10.88 3.93 38.95
CA THR A 551 -11.32 2.53 39.04
C THR A 551 -10.07 1.61 39.16
N PRO A 552 -10.09 0.49 39.91
CA PRO A 552 -8.91 -0.34 40.13
C PRO A 552 -8.65 -1.32 38.95
N GLU A 553 -7.39 -1.47 38.55
CA GLU A 553 -6.98 -2.46 37.54
C GLU A 553 -6.88 -3.89 38.15
N PRO A 554 -7.28 -4.95 37.40
CA PRO A 554 -7.34 -6.33 37.92
C PRO A 554 -5.98 -7.06 37.98
N GLU A 555 -5.79 -7.88 39.03
CA GLU A 555 -4.51 -8.51 39.42
C GLU A 555 -4.13 -9.85 38.71
N SER A 556 -4.84 -10.31 37.65
CA SER A 556 -4.46 -11.53 36.89
C SER A 556 -5.11 -11.66 35.49
N PRO A 557 -4.51 -12.42 34.53
CA PRO A 557 -5.08 -12.60 33.18
C PRO A 557 -6.47 -13.25 33.14
N LEU A 558 -6.80 -14.07 34.13
CA LEU A 558 -8.15 -14.64 34.28
C LEU A 558 -9.15 -13.57 34.73
N ALA A 559 -8.74 -12.67 35.63
CA ALA A 559 -9.57 -11.54 36.04
C ALA A 559 -9.77 -10.54 34.88
N GLU A 560 -8.76 -10.38 34.02
CA GLU A 560 -8.84 -9.58 32.81
C GLU A 560 -9.83 -10.18 31.78
N LEU A 561 -9.85 -11.52 31.63
CA LEU A 561 -10.87 -12.21 30.83
C LEU A 561 -12.28 -12.02 31.38
N GLU A 562 -12.46 -12.12 32.71
CA GLU A 562 -13.76 -11.90 33.36
C GLU A 562 -14.23 -10.44 33.25
N ALA A 563 -13.29 -9.50 33.22
CA ALA A 563 -13.54 -8.07 33.06
C ALA A 563 -13.95 -7.66 31.63
N LEU A 564 -13.73 -8.51 30.61
CA LEU A 564 -14.22 -8.23 29.26
C LEU A 564 -15.75 -8.11 29.25
N ILE A 565 -16.29 -7.14 28.51
CA ILE A 565 -17.74 -6.91 28.44
C ILE A 565 -18.39 -8.04 27.62
N GLY A 566 -19.46 -8.63 28.15
CA GLY A 566 -20.20 -9.72 27.49
C GLY A 566 -19.44 -11.04 27.40
N LEU A 567 -19.63 -11.77 26.29
CA LEU A 567 -18.95 -13.03 25.96
C LEU A 567 -19.17 -14.17 26.99
N ASP A 568 -20.29 -14.19 27.71
CA ASP A 568 -20.55 -15.15 28.80
C ASP A 568 -20.35 -16.61 28.39
N ASN A 569 -20.80 -17.00 27.19
CA ASN A 569 -20.59 -18.35 26.66
C ASN A 569 -19.10 -18.64 26.44
N VAL A 570 -18.35 -17.70 25.87
CA VAL A 570 -16.90 -17.84 25.63
C VAL A 570 -16.15 -17.91 26.96
N LYS A 571 -16.46 -17.02 27.92
CA LYS A 571 -15.88 -17.05 29.28
C LYS A 571 -16.13 -18.39 29.96
N HIS A 572 -17.36 -18.91 29.88
CA HIS A 572 -17.70 -20.21 30.45
C HIS A 572 -16.91 -21.37 29.80
N GLN A 573 -16.77 -21.35 28.47
CA GLN A 573 -16.02 -22.36 27.73
C GLN A 573 -14.51 -22.28 28.01
N VAL A 574 -13.93 -21.09 28.08
CA VAL A 574 -12.53 -20.87 28.45
C VAL A 574 -12.28 -21.30 29.90
N ASN A 575 -13.13 -20.93 30.85
CA ASN A 575 -13.05 -21.40 32.24
C ASN A 575 -13.12 -22.93 32.34
N THR A 576 -13.95 -23.57 31.52
CA THR A 576 -14.02 -25.04 31.45
C THR A 576 -12.70 -25.64 30.96
N LEU A 577 -12.05 -25.03 29.95
CA LEU A 577 -10.74 -25.43 29.46
C LEU A 577 -9.63 -25.25 30.51
N VAL A 578 -9.64 -24.11 31.21
CA VAL A 578 -8.72 -23.80 32.32
C VAL A 578 -8.84 -24.85 33.43
N ASN A 579 -10.06 -25.15 33.87
CA ASN A 579 -10.33 -26.16 34.91
C ASN A 579 -9.88 -27.56 34.49
N LEU A 580 -10.08 -27.94 33.22
CA LEU A 580 -9.63 -29.23 32.69
C LEU A 580 -8.09 -29.33 32.66
N ASN A 581 -7.38 -28.28 32.27
CA ASN A 581 -5.92 -28.24 32.28
C ASN A 581 -5.36 -28.28 33.71
N GLN A 582 -5.96 -27.55 34.66
CA GLN A 582 -5.60 -27.62 36.08
C GLN A 582 -5.77 -29.04 36.65
N LEU A 583 -6.88 -29.71 36.30
CA LEU A 583 -7.12 -31.09 36.73
C LEU A 583 -6.12 -32.08 36.11
N ALA A 584 -5.75 -31.89 34.84
CA ALA A 584 -4.74 -32.68 34.15
C ALA A 584 -3.36 -32.53 34.81
N GLU A 585 -2.93 -31.31 35.11
CA GLU A 585 -1.67 -31.02 35.82
C GLU A 585 -1.67 -31.61 37.24
N ARG A 586 -2.79 -31.51 37.97
CA ARG A 586 -2.92 -32.13 39.30
C ARG A 586 -2.79 -33.65 39.23
N ARG A 587 -3.37 -34.31 38.22
CA ARG A 587 -3.22 -35.76 38.01
C ARG A 587 -1.78 -36.14 37.64
N ARG A 588 -1.13 -35.34 36.79
CA ARG A 588 0.28 -35.52 36.40
C ARG A 588 1.22 -35.40 37.60
N ARG A 589 1.04 -34.40 38.47
CA ARG A 589 1.81 -34.25 39.73
C ARG A 589 1.61 -35.42 40.70
N LEU A 590 0.44 -36.06 40.67
CA LEU A 590 0.14 -37.24 41.49
C LEU A 590 0.53 -38.57 40.82
N GLY A 591 1.21 -38.53 39.67
CA GLY A 591 1.63 -39.73 38.93
C GLY A 591 0.48 -40.55 38.34
N MET A 592 -0.72 -39.97 38.23
CA MET A 592 -1.90 -40.63 37.70
C MET A 592 -1.94 -40.53 36.16
N PRO A 593 -2.48 -41.54 35.45
CA PRO A 593 -2.66 -41.46 34.01
C PRO A 593 -3.62 -40.31 33.65
N VAL A 594 -3.17 -39.46 32.74
CA VAL A 594 -3.92 -38.32 32.19
C VAL A 594 -4.36 -38.70 30.78
N PRO A 595 -5.65 -38.58 30.41
CA PRO A 595 -6.11 -38.77 29.04
C PRO A 595 -5.43 -37.76 28.10
N SER A 596 -4.98 -38.20 26.92
CA SER A 596 -4.46 -37.29 25.90
C SER A 596 -5.62 -36.47 25.31
N MET A 597 -5.58 -35.15 25.49
CA MET A 597 -6.53 -34.22 24.87
C MET A 597 -5.77 -33.32 23.90
N SER A 598 -6.38 -33.03 22.75
CA SER A 598 -5.86 -31.98 21.87
C SER A 598 -6.07 -30.61 22.51
N ARG A 599 -5.08 -29.73 22.39
CA ARG A 599 -5.11 -28.36 22.94
C ARG A 599 -5.51 -27.32 21.91
N HIS A 600 -5.62 -27.69 20.64
CA HIS A 600 -5.93 -26.78 19.53
C HIS A 600 -7.43 -26.45 19.47
N LEU A 601 -7.75 -25.19 19.15
CA LEU A 601 -9.10 -24.63 19.24
C LEU A 601 -9.52 -23.96 17.93
N ILE A 602 -10.83 -23.94 17.68
CA ILE A 602 -11.44 -23.15 16.60
C ILE A 602 -12.19 -21.98 17.21
N PHE A 603 -11.93 -20.76 16.75
CA PHE A 603 -12.67 -19.57 17.15
C PHE A 603 -13.58 -19.16 15.99
N ALA A 604 -14.87 -19.49 16.09
CA ALA A 604 -15.86 -19.27 15.05
C ALA A 604 -16.75 -18.08 15.42
N GLY A 605 -16.96 -17.13 14.50
CA GLY A 605 -17.98 -16.10 14.67
C GLY A 605 -17.72 -14.79 13.92
N PRO A 606 -18.63 -13.81 14.00
CA PRO A 606 -18.55 -12.53 13.27
C PRO A 606 -17.30 -11.69 13.62
N PRO A 607 -16.84 -10.77 12.75
CA PRO A 607 -15.67 -9.94 12.99
C PRO A 607 -15.91 -8.97 14.16
N GLY A 608 -14.83 -8.56 14.82
CA GLY A 608 -14.89 -7.58 15.93
C GLY A 608 -15.50 -8.10 17.23
N THR A 609 -15.67 -9.42 17.38
CA THR A 609 -16.15 -10.10 18.59
C THR A 609 -15.06 -10.40 19.63
N GLY A 610 -13.81 -10.01 19.38
CA GLY A 610 -12.71 -10.15 20.36
C GLY A 610 -11.93 -11.47 20.30
N LYS A 611 -12.03 -12.23 19.21
CA LYS A 611 -11.32 -13.52 19.01
C LYS A 611 -9.82 -13.46 19.31
N THR A 612 -9.10 -12.52 18.69
CA THR A 612 -7.64 -12.34 18.90
C THR A 612 -7.31 -11.96 20.34
N THR A 613 -8.12 -11.09 20.97
CA THR A 613 -7.97 -10.69 22.38
C THR A 613 -8.12 -11.87 23.31
N VAL A 614 -9.16 -12.70 23.13
CA VAL A 614 -9.38 -13.91 23.94
C VAL A 614 -8.26 -14.94 23.72
N ALA A 615 -7.74 -15.07 22.50
CA ALA A 615 -6.63 -15.98 22.22
C ALA A 615 -5.34 -15.57 22.98
N ARG A 616 -5.05 -14.26 23.05
CA ARG A 616 -3.94 -13.70 23.82
C ARG A 616 -4.08 -14.02 25.31
N LEU A 617 -5.23 -13.71 25.90
CA LEU A 617 -5.50 -13.97 27.31
C LEU A 617 -5.44 -15.46 27.64
N TYR A 618 -5.97 -16.31 26.77
CA TYR A 618 -5.90 -17.76 26.94
C TYR A 618 -4.46 -18.27 26.94
N GLY A 619 -3.59 -17.74 26.08
CA GLY A 619 -2.15 -18.01 26.08
C GLY A 619 -1.48 -17.66 27.41
N SER A 620 -1.72 -16.45 27.92
CA SER A 620 -1.22 -15.99 29.22
C SER A 620 -1.72 -16.86 30.38
N ILE A 621 -3.01 -17.21 30.40
CA ILE A 621 -3.58 -18.09 31.44
C ILE A 621 -2.89 -19.47 31.41
N LEU A 622 -2.63 -20.05 30.24
CA LEU A 622 -1.94 -21.33 30.15
C LEU A 622 -0.47 -21.26 30.58
N ALA A 623 0.21 -20.12 30.37
CA ALA A 623 1.55 -19.90 30.89
C ALA A 623 1.57 -19.81 32.42
N ASP A 624 0.63 -19.07 33.02
CA ASP A 624 0.48 -18.96 34.48
C ASP A 624 0.22 -20.32 35.15
N LEU A 625 -0.52 -21.19 34.47
CA LEU A 625 -0.77 -22.56 34.93
C LEU A 625 0.43 -23.50 34.72
N GLY A 626 1.51 -23.05 34.10
CA GLY A 626 2.69 -23.85 33.75
C GLY A 626 2.44 -24.87 32.64
N VAL A 627 1.37 -24.68 31.86
CA VAL A 627 0.97 -25.55 30.74
C VAL A 627 1.73 -25.18 29.47
N LEU A 628 2.01 -23.89 29.28
CA LEU A 628 2.88 -23.32 28.26
C LEU A 628 4.10 -22.64 28.91
N ARG A 629 5.17 -22.42 28.13
CA ARG A 629 6.42 -21.83 28.66
C ARG A 629 6.36 -20.31 28.78
N SER A 630 5.67 -19.61 27.87
CA SER A 630 5.62 -18.14 27.84
C SER A 630 4.26 -17.55 27.44
N GLY A 631 3.37 -18.29 26.79
CA GLY A 631 1.99 -17.86 26.53
C GLY A 631 1.82 -16.74 25.51
N HIS A 632 2.90 -16.26 24.88
CA HIS A 632 2.89 -15.25 23.83
C HIS A 632 2.02 -15.66 22.64
N LEU A 633 1.41 -14.68 21.96
CA LEU A 633 0.57 -14.88 20.78
C LEU A 633 1.35 -14.52 19.52
N VAL A 634 1.40 -15.44 18.56
CA VAL A 634 1.86 -15.19 17.18
C VAL A 634 0.65 -15.25 16.27
N GLU A 635 0.32 -14.12 15.66
CA GLU A 635 -0.81 -13.98 14.73
C GLU A 635 -0.31 -14.07 13.29
N VAL A 636 -0.98 -14.89 12.48
CA VAL A 636 -0.63 -15.16 11.08
C VAL A 636 -1.88 -15.26 10.21
N ALA A 637 -1.76 -14.85 8.95
CA ALA A 637 -2.78 -15.04 7.93
C ALA A 637 -2.30 -15.99 6.82
N ARG A 638 -3.14 -16.27 5.81
CA ARG A 638 -2.75 -17.09 4.65
C ARG A 638 -1.48 -16.60 3.97
N ALA A 639 -1.32 -15.28 3.85
CA ALA A 639 -0.14 -14.68 3.23
C ALA A 639 1.15 -15.05 3.97
N ASP A 640 1.10 -15.25 5.28
CA ASP A 640 2.25 -15.59 6.12
C ASP A 640 2.57 -17.08 6.10
N LEU A 641 1.58 -17.94 5.82
CA LEU A 641 1.76 -19.39 5.79
C LEU A 641 2.07 -19.94 4.40
N VAL A 642 1.58 -19.30 3.34
CA VAL A 642 1.67 -19.81 1.95
C VAL A 642 2.69 -19.01 1.13
N ALA A 643 3.61 -19.71 0.45
CA ALA A 643 4.61 -19.09 -0.44
C ALA A 643 4.15 -19.08 -1.91
N GLN A 644 4.72 -18.17 -2.71
CA GLN A 644 4.45 -18.08 -4.16
C GLN A 644 5.31 -19.02 -5.01
N ILE A 645 6.23 -19.77 -4.38
CA ILE A 645 7.21 -20.64 -5.05
C ILE A 645 7.03 -22.08 -4.54
N ILE A 646 7.18 -23.07 -5.43
CA ILE A 646 7.06 -24.51 -5.12
C ILE A 646 8.07 -24.91 -4.03
N GLY A 647 7.58 -25.53 -2.95
CA GLY A 647 8.38 -25.97 -1.78
C GLY A 647 8.68 -24.87 -0.75
N GLY A 648 8.34 -23.61 -1.02
CA GLY A 648 8.51 -22.51 -0.06
C GLY A 648 7.46 -22.49 1.06
N THR A 649 6.28 -23.08 0.81
CA THR A 649 5.15 -23.03 1.74
C THR A 649 5.41 -23.85 3.02
N ALA A 650 6.02 -25.03 2.87
CA ALA A 650 6.42 -25.84 4.03
C ALA A 650 7.43 -25.10 4.93
N ILE A 651 8.37 -24.34 4.33
CA ILE A 651 9.36 -23.55 5.09
C ILE A 651 8.65 -22.43 5.85
N LYS A 652 7.83 -21.64 5.15
CA LYS A 652 7.13 -20.48 5.72
C LYS A 652 6.17 -20.88 6.85
N THR A 653 5.41 -21.96 6.65
CA THR A 653 4.54 -22.54 7.69
C THR A 653 5.35 -23.05 8.89
N THR A 654 6.52 -23.66 8.66
CA THR A 654 7.39 -24.14 9.74
C THR A 654 7.97 -22.98 10.55
N GLU A 655 8.39 -21.90 9.91
CA GLU A 655 8.90 -20.70 10.58
C GLU A 655 7.83 -20.04 11.46
N ALA A 656 6.63 -19.83 10.90
CA ALA A 656 5.49 -19.30 11.62
C ALA A 656 5.08 -20.18 12.82
N PHE A 657 5.15 -21.51 12.67
CA PHE A 657 4.86 -22.42 13.77
C PHE A 657 5.97 -22.40 14.84
N THR A 658 7.23 -22.33 14.41
CA THR A 658 8.39 -22.36 15.29
C THR A 658 8.45 -21.09 16.15
N SER A 659 8.10 -19.93 15.59
CA SER A 659 8.03 -18.68 16.35
C SER A 659 6.98 -18.72 17.46
N ALA A 660 5.93 -19.55 17.32
CA ALA A 660 4.90 -19.74 18.34
C ALA A 660 5.25 -20.75 19.44
N LEU A 661 6.41 -21.43 19.37
CA LEU A 661 6.80 -22.47 20.33
C LEU A 661 6.82 -21.94 21.77
N GLY A 662 6.05 -22.58 22.66
CA GLY A 662 5.85 -22.14 24.04
C GLY A 662 4.70 -21.14 24.23
N GLY A 663 3.97 -20.80 23.17
CA GLY A 663 2.87 -19.85 23.14
C GLY A 663 1.68 -20.34 22.30
N VAL A 664 0.98 -19.40 21.66
CA VAL A 664 -0.22 -19.63 20.86
C VAL A 664 0.02 -19.16 19.42
N LEU A 665 -0.16 -20.07 18.46
CA LEU A 665 -0.24 -19.74 17.03
C LEU A 665 -1.70 -19.44 16.67
N PHE A 666 -2.02 -18.18 16.38
CA PHE A 666 -3.35 -17.75 15.97
C PHE A 666 -3.39 -17.54 14.45
N ILE A 667 -4.21 -18.33 13.76
CA ILE A 667 -4.37 -18.27 12.31
C ILE A 667 -5.68 -17.56 12.02
N ASP A 668 -5.60 -16.31 11.55
CA ASP A 668 -6.77 -15.53 11.18
C ASP A 668 -7.28 -15.89 9.79
N GLU A 669 -8.60 -15.89 9.64
CA GLU A 669 -9.32 -16.36 8.45
C GLU A 669 -8.79 -17.69 7.89
N ALA A 670 -8.62 -18.68 8.78
CA ALA A 670 -7.94 -19.95 8.49
C ALA A 670 -8.59 -20.75 7.34
N TYR A 671 -9.90 -20.60 7.12
CA TYR A 671 -10.60 -21.23 5.98
C TYR A 671 -10.02 -20.83 4.62
N THR A 672 -9.34 -19.68 4.54
CA THR A 672 -8.68 -19.24 3.31
C THR A 672 -7.55 -20.19 2.90
N LEU A 673 -7.00 -21.02 3.79
CA LEU A 673 -5.99 -22.03 3.46
C LEU A 673 -6.57 -23.20 2.64
N THR A 674 -7.87 -23.48 2.77
CA THR A 674 -8.58 -24.55 2.04
C THR A 674 -9.81 -24.02 1.29
N PRO A 675 -9.63 -23.19 0.25
CA PRO A 675 -10.76 -22.67 -0.52
C PRO A 675 -11.48 -23.80 -1.29
N GLU A 676 -12.82 -23.75 -1.33
CA GLU A 676 -13.64 -24.77 -2.00
C GLU A 676 -13.54 -24.66 -3.54
N GLY A 677 -13.15 -25.75 -4.21
CA GLY A 677 -13.03 -25.82 -5.67
C GLY A 677 -11.67 -26.37 -6.12
N GLY A 678 -11.59 -27.68 -6.34
CA GLY A 678 -10.36 -28.45 -6.56
C GLY A 678 -9.62 -28.25 -7.90
N ALA A 679 -9.20 -27.03 -8.22
CA ALA A 679 -8.26 -26.78 -9.33
C ALA A 679 -7.04 -25.95 -8.86
N SER A 680 -5.92 -26.66 -8.64
CA SER A 680 -4.52 -26.17 -8.53
C SER A 680 -4.04 -25.41 -7.27
N ASN A 681 -4.69 -25.52 -6.11
CA ASN A 681 -4.15 -24.96 -4.86
C ASN A 681 -3.33 -25.97 -4.03
N ASP A 682 -2.25 -26.51 -4.62
CA ASP A 682 -1.34 -27.41 -3.89
C ASP A 682 -0.66 -26.70 -2.69
N PHE A 683 -0.43 -25.39 -2.76
CA PHE A 683 0.30 -24.66 -1.70
C PHE A 683 -0.50 -24.44 -0.41
N GLY A 684 -1.79 -24.08 -0.50
CA GLY A 684 -2.63 -23.93 0.71
C GLY A 684 -2.81 -25.26 1.44
N ARG A 685 -2.93 -26.35 0.67
CA ARG A 685 -2.98 -27.71 1.20
C ARG A 685 -1.65 -28.16 1.79
N GLU A 686 -0.53 -27.81 1.15
CA GLU A 686 0.83 -28.03 1.67
C GLU A 686 1.05 -27.31 3.02
N ALA A 687 0.53 -26.09 3.20
CA ALA A 687 0.56 -25.39 4.48
C ALA A 687 -0.22 -26.15 5.56
N VAL A 688 -1.44 -26.59 5.25
CA VAL A 688 -2.28 -27.37 6.17
C VAL A 688 -1.62 -28.70 6.53
N ASP A 689 -1.08 -29.43 5.57
CA ASP A 689 -0.42 -30.72 5.82
C ASP A 689 0.86 -30.55 6.66
N THR A 690 1.62 -29.49 6.40
CA THR A 690 2.80 -29.13 7.22
C THR A 690 2.40 -28.77 8.64
N LEU A 691 1.36 -27.94 8.80
CA LEU A 691 0.82 -27.53 10.10
C LEU A 691 0.33 -28.76 10.90
N LEU A 692 -0.42 -29.67 10.27
CA LEU A 692 -0.94 -30.90 10.90
C LEU A 692 0.16 -31.84 11.41
N LYS A 693 1.31 -31.87 10.72
CA LYS A 693 2.49 -32.61 11.14
C LYS A 693 3.14 -31.95 12.35
N LEU A 694 3.39 -30.64 12.30
CA LEU A 694 4.01 -29.89 13.38
C LEU A 694 3.16 -29.87 14.66
N MET A 695 1.83 -29.79 14.52
CA MET A 695 0.87 -29.91 15.62
C MET A 695 0.98 -31.26 16.35
N GLU A 696 1.30 -32.34 15.65
CA GLU A 696 1.50 -33.66 16.27
C GLU A 696 2.85 -33.72 16.99
N ASP A 697 3.91 -33.27 16.31
CA ASP A 697 5.29 -33.31 16.82
C ASP A 697 5.47 -32.42 18.07
N HIS A 698 4.72 -31.32 18.16
CA HIS A 698 4.82 -30.30 19.22
C HIS A 698 3.53 -30.11 20.04
N ARG A 699 2.70 -31.15 20.16
CA ARG A 699 1.36 -31.10 20.81
C ARG A 699 1.32 -30.59 22.26
N ASP A 700 2.44 -30.66 22.98
CA ASP A 700 2.56 -30.24 24.38
C ASP A 700 3.19 -28.85 24.54
N ASP A 701 3.78 -28.29 23.47
CA ASP A 701 4.57 -27.05 23.50
C ASP A 701 3.87 -25.86 22.83
N VAL A 702 2.83 -26.09 22.02
CA VAL A 702 2.09 -25.06 21.28
C VAL A 702 0.60 -25.28 21.34
N VAL A 703 -0.16 -24.18 21.42
CA VAL A 703 -1.59 -24.16 21.14
C VAL A 703 -1.81 -23.50 19.78
N VAL A 704 -2.62 -24.12 18.92
CA VAL A 704 -2.99 -23.53 17.63
C VAL A 704 -4.46 -23.15 17.73
N VAL A 705 -4.76 -21.90 17.41
CA VAL A 705 -6.12 -21.35 17.35
C VAL A 705 -6.38 -20.94 15.91
N ALA A 706 -7.34 -21.60 15.25
CA ALA A 706 -7.76 -21.21 13.90
C ALA A 706 -9.08 -20.43 13.99
N ALA A 707 -9.10 -19.22 13.45
CA ALA A 707 -10.21 -18.29 13.54
C ALA A 707 -10.86 -18.02 12.17
N GLY A 708 -12.16 -17.71 12.19
CA GLY A 708 -12.91 -17.29 11.00
C GLY A 708 -14.42 -17.27 11.25
N TYR A 709 -15.18 -17.06 10.19
CA TYR A 709 -16.65 -17.11 10.22
C TYR A 709 -17.17 -18.53 10.44
N SER A 710 -18.31 -18.66 11.14
CA SER A 710 -18.83 -19.97 11.58
C SER A 710 -19.04 -20.97 10.44
N GLU A 711 -19.73 -20.59 9.36
CA GLU A 711 -20.01 -21.51 8.24
C GLU A 711 -18.73 -21.93 7.50
N GLN A 712 -17.80 -21.00 7.29
CA GLN A 712 -16.53 -21.25 6.60
C GLN A 712 -15.59 -22.13 7.43
N MET A 713 -15.63 -22.02 8.76
CA MET A 713 -14.85 -22.88 9.65
C MET A 713 -15.39 -24.31 9.69
N GLU A 714 -16.69 -24.53 9.51
CA GLU A 714 -17.24 -25.88 9.29
C GLU A 714 -16.70 -26.50 8.00
N SER A 715 -16.72 -25.74 6.91
CA SER A 715 -16.10 -26.16 5.63
C SER A 715 -14.60 -26.46 5.79
N PHE A 716 -13.84 -25.60 6.47
CA PHE A 716 -12.41 -25.79 6.75
C PHE A 716 -12.13 -27.10 7.50
N LEU A 717 -12.90 -27.42 8.54
CA LEU A 717 -12.73 -28.68 9.28
C LEU A 717 -13.10 -29.91 8.45
N SER A 718 -14.09 -29.77 7.56
CA SER A 718 -14.51 -30.85 6.66
C SER A 718 -13.53 -31.11 5.51
N ALA A 719 -12.67 -30.13 5.17
CA ALA A 719 -11.74 -30.20 4.06
C ALA A 719 -10.62 -31.24 4.24
N ASN A 720 -10.24 -31.54 5.50
CA ASN A 720 -9.22 -32.55 5.81
C ASN A 720 -9.56 -33.28 7.11
N PRO A 721 -9.73 -34.63 7.10
CA PRO A 721 -9.98 -35.41 8.32
C PRO A 721 -8.94 -35.19 9.44
N GLY A 722 -7.70 -34.84 9.07
CA GLY A 722 -6.65 -34.44 10.00
C GLY A 722 -7.06 -33.22 10.83
N LEU A 723 -7.63 -32.19 10.22
CA LEU A 723 -8.08 -30.97 10.91
C LEU A 723 -9.15 -31.29 11.96
N ALA A 724 -10.20 -32.03 11.58
CA ALA A 724 -11.26 -32.45 12.51
C ALA A 724 -10.72 -33.28 13.71
N SER A 725 -9.64 -34.05 13.50
CA SER A 725 -9.03 -34.84 14.57
C SER A 725 -8.16 -34.01 15.54
N ARG A 726 -7.50 -32.95 15.07
CA ARG A 726 -6.67 -32.08 15.92
C ARG A 726 -7.47 -30.92 16.52
N PHE A 727 -8.45 -30.37 15.82
CA PHE A 727 -9.31 -29.29 16.30
C PHE A 727 -10.60 -29.84 16.88
N THR A 728 -10.53 -30.35 18.11
CA THR A 728 -11.65 -31.07 18.74
C THR A 728 -12.72 -30.17 19.37
N ARG A 729 -12.47 -28.87 19.47
CA ARG A 729 -13.35 -27.92 20.15
C ARG A 729 -13.47 -26.61 19.36
N THR A 730 -14.70 -26.15 19.23
CA THR A 730 -15.05 -24.86 18.64
C THR A 730 -15.64 -23.96 19.72
N ILE A 731 -15.09 -22.76 19.85
CA ILE A 731 -15.61 -21.68 20.67
C ILE A 731 -16.35 -20.73 19.75
N GLU A 732 -17.64 -20.54 20.01
CA GLU A 732 -18.53 -19.74 19.17
C GLU A 732 -18.72 -18.34 19.77
N PHE A 733 -18.33 -17.34 18.99
CA PHE A 733 -18.44 -15.93 19.28
C PHE A 733 -19.71 -15.39 18.63
N GLY A 734 -20.71 -15.05 19.43
CA GLY A 734 -21.94 -14.41 18.97
C GLY A 734 -21.76 -12.91 18.74
N ASN A 735 -22.71 -12.30 18.04
CA ASN A 735 -22.84 -10.84 18.03
C ASN A 735 -23.14 -10.34 19.45
N TYR A 736 -22.55 -9.19 19.82
CA TYR A 736 -22.87 -8.53 21.09
C TYR A 736 -24.35 -8.10 21.11
N ALA A 737 -24.97 -8.25 22.27
CA ALA A 737 -26.27 -7.66 22.55
C ALA A 737 -26.18 -6.12 22.54
N VAL A 738 -27.32 -5.45 22.38
CA VAL A 738 -27.38 -3.99 22.36
C VAL A 738 -26.77 -3.40 23.63
N ASP A 739 -27.15 -3.89 24.81
CA ASP A 739 -26.63 -3.41 26.08
C ASP A 739 -25.11 -3.64 26.24
N GLU A 740 -24.58 -4.70 25.64
CA GLU A 740 -23.13 -4.96 25.61
C GLU A 740 -22.40 -3.96 24.70
N LEU A 741 -22.95 -3.63 23.52
CA LEU A 741 -22.40 -2.60 22.62
C LEU A 741 -22.46 -1.20 23.24
N VAL A 742 -23.56 -0.89 23.94
CA VAL A 742 -23.70 0.35 24.73
C VAL A 742 -22.62 0.40 25.80
N THR A 743 -22.43 -0.69 26.56
CA THR A 743 -21.41 -0.77 27.62
C THR A 743 -19.99 -0.66 27.07
N ILE A 744 -19.71 -1.24 25.89
CA ILE A 744 -18.41 -1.08 25.20
C ILE A 744 -18.17 0.39 24.83
N THR A 745 -19.20 1.07 24.33
CA THR A 745 -19.15 2.51 23.98
C THR A 745 -18.96 3.36 25.24
N GLU A 746 -19.66 3.06 26.34
CA GLU A 746 -19.47 3.70 27.65
C GLU A 746 -18.04 3.54 28.17
N SER A 747 -17.46 2.34 28.04
CA SER A 747 -16.08 2.09 28.46
C SER A 747 -15.07 2.90 27.64
N MET A 748 -15.32 3.10 26.33
CA MET A 748 -14.51 3.99 25.50
C MET A 748 -14.66 5.45 25.94
N CYS A 749 -15.88 5.91 26.23
CA CYS A 749 -16.12 7.26 26.76
C CYS A 749 -15.29 7.50 28.02
N VAL A 750 -15.37 6.61 29.02
CA VAL A 750 -14.61 6.73 30.27
C VAL A 750 -13.09 6.75 30.03
N LYS A 751 -12.59 5.87 29.14
CA LYS A 751 -11.15 5.81 28.81
C LYS A 751 -10.64 7.12 28.19
N HIS A 752 -11.48 7.79 27.40
CA HIS A 752 -11.19 9.05 26.73
C HIS A 752 -11.70 10.28 27.51
N GLN A 753 -12.02 10.13 28.80
CA GLN A 753 -12.48 11.20 29.70
C GLN A 753 -13.82 11.87 29.31
N TYR A 754 -14.69 11.14 28.61
CA TYR A 754 -16.06 11.55 28.32
C TYR A 754 -17.08 10.92 29.29
N GLU A 755 -18.09 11.70 29.66
CA GLU A 755 -19.25 11.29 30.44
C GLU A 755 -20.51 11.30 29.56
N LEU A 756 -21.38 10.30 29.72
CA LEU A 756 -22.68 10.30 29.03
C LEU A 756 -23.71 11.11 29.82
N GLY A 757 -24.31 12.11 29.17
CA GLY A 757 -25.40 12.90 29.72
C GLY A 757 -26.72 12.13 29.80
N PRO A 758 -27.74 12.70 30.48
CA PRO A 758 -29.04 12.06 30.65
C PRO A 758 -29.65 11.67 29.29
N LEU A 759 -30.27 10.48 29.22
CA LEU A 759 -30.93 9.93 28.03
C LEU A 759 -29.99 9.46 26.89
N THR A 760 -28.68 9.67 27.02
CA THR A 760 -27.70 9.34 25.96
C THR A 760 -27.48 7.84 25.86
N ARG A 761 -27.53 7.12 26.97
CA ARG A 761 -27.46 5.65 27.01
C ARG A 761 -28.65 5.03 26.28
N GLU A 762 -29.85 5.55 26.50
CA GLU A 762 -31.06 5.14 25.81
C GLU A 762 -30.99 5.47 24.31
N ALA A 763 -30.41 6.62 23.93
CA ALA A 763 -30.20 6.98 22.53
C ALA A 763 -29.20 6.03 21.84
N LEU A 764 -28.13 5.64 22.54
CA LEU A 764 -27.20 4.59 22.09
C LEU A 764 -27.90 3.24 21.90
N ALA A 765 -28.82 2.86 22.81
CA ALA A 765 -29.59 1.65 22.67
C ALA A 765 -30.47 1.68 21.40
N VAL A 766 -31.17 2.79 21.15
CA VAL A 766 -31.96 3.00 19.92
C VAL A 766 -31.07 2.93 18.68
N ARG A 767 -29.88 3.55 18.71
CA ARG A 767 -28.90 3.53 17.62
C ARG A 767 -28.49 2.11 17.26
N PHE A 768 -28.11 1.30 18.26
CA PHE A 768 -27.67 -0.08 18.04
C PHE A 768 -28.83 -1.04 17.73
N GLU A 769 -30.05 -0.77 18.19
CA GLU A 769 -31.25 -1.51 17.80
C GLU A 769 -31.58 -1.34 16.31
N GLY A 770 -31.34 -0.15 15.77
CA GLY A 770 -31.52 0.16 14.35
C GLY A 770 -30.47 -0.49 13.42
N MET A 771 -29.39 -1.04 13.97
CA MET A 771 -28.36 -1.71 13.17
C MET A 771 -28.73 -3.16 12.84
N THR A 772 -28.56 -3.53 11.56
CA THR A 772 -28.75 -4.93 11.13
C THR A 772 -27.59 -5.78 11.64
N ARG A 773 -27.90 -6.81 12.44
CA ARG A 773 -26.92 -7.69 13.12
C ARG A 773 -26.84 -9.06 12.46
N ASP A 774 -26.40 -9.10 11.21
CA ASP A 774 -26.12 -10.35 10.49
C ASP A 774 -24.74 -10.94 10.87
N ALA A 775 -24.34 -12.03 10.22
CA ALA A 775 -23.07 -12.73 10.50
C ALA A 775 -21.80 -11.93 10.13
N SER A 776 -21.95 -10.79 9.43
CA SER A 776 -20.85 -9.91 9.03
C SER A 776 -20.74 -8.65 9.89
N PHE A 777 -21.64 -8.48 10.87
CA PHE A 777 -21.69 -7.30 11.71
C PHE A 777 -20.37 -7.08 12.48
N GLY A 778 -19.86 -5.84 12.45
CA GLY A 778 -18.52 -5.49 12.95
C GLY A 778 -18.38 -5.42 14.48
N ASN A 779 -19.44 -5.61 15.25
CA ASN A 779 -19.42 -5.73 16.72
C ASN A 779 -18.63 -4.61 17.41
N GLY A 780 -17.52 -4.91 18.10
CA GLY A 780 -16.69 -3.92 18.78
C GLY A 780 -16.13 -2.83 17.84
N ARG A 781 -15.98 -3.14 16.54
CA ARG A 781 -15.64 -2.12 15.52
C ARG A 781 -16.82 -1.17 15.25
N ALA A 782 -18.05 -1.68 15.29
CA ALA A 782 -19.26 -0.84 15.16
C ALA A 782 -19.45 0.06 16.39
N ALA A 783 -19.22 -0.47 17.60
CA ALA A 783 -19.25 0.34 18.83
C ALA A 783 -18.20 1.46 18.82
N ARG A 784 -16.96 1.15 18.39
CA ARG A 784 -15.92 2.17 18.19
C ARG A 784 -16.32 3.23 17.17
N GLY A 785 -16.86 2.82 16.02
CA GLY A 785 -17.32 3.75 15.00
C GLY A 785 -18.43 4.67 15.51
N VAL A 786 -19.35 4.18 16.36
CA VAL A 786 -20.37 5.01 17.00
C VAL A 786 -19.76 5.99 18.00
N PHE A 787 -18.77 5.57 18.81
CA PHE A 787 -18.06 6.47 19.72
C PHE A 787 -17.34 7.60 18.97
N GLU A 788 -16.59 7.26 17.91
CA GLU A 788 -15.91 8.25 17.05
C GLU A 788 -16.93 9.25 16.45
N GLU A 789 -18.06 8.74 15.94
CA GLU A 789 -19.14 9.56 15.39
C GLU A 789 -19.77 10.49 16.46
N MET A 790 -19.84 10.06 17.72
CA MET A 790 -20.33 10.88 18.84
C MET A 790 -19.36 12.00 19.19
N VAL A 791 -18.05 11.72 19.24
CA VAL A 791 -17.02 12.73 19.51
C VAL A 791 -17.01 13.79 18.40
N ASP A 792 -17.10 13.36 17.14
CA ASP A 792 -17.18 14.28 15.99
C ASP A 792 -18.41 15.21 16.09
N ARG A 793 -19.56 14.66 16.46
CA ARG A 793 -20.80 15.44 16.64
C ARG A 793 -20.76 16.37 17.84
N GLN A 794 -20.13 15.95 18.93
CA GLN A 794 -19.91 16.81 20.10
C GLN A 794 -18.99 17.98 19.76
N ALA A 795 -17.89 17.73 19.04
CA ALA A 795 -16.99 18.79 18.57
C ALA A 795 -17.75 19.82 17.72
N PHE A 796 -18.64 19.36 16.84
CA PHE A 796 -19.52 20.23 16.05
C PHE A 796 -20.51 21.03 16.91
N ARG A 797 -21.11 20.39 17.93
CA ARG A 797 -22.00 21.06 18.90
C ARG A 797 -21.28 22.13 19.72
N LEU A 798 -20.08 21.85 20.21
CA LEU A 798 -19.29 22.76 21.06
C LEU A 798 -18.66 23.90 20.26
N ALA A 799 -18.33 23.69 18.99
CA ALA A 799 -17.84 24.75 18.10
C ALA A 799 -18.85 25.89 17.92
N SER A 800 -20.15 25.62 18.14
CA SER A 800 -21.22 26.62 18.09
C SER A 800 -21.46 27.33 19.43
N MET A 801 -20.73 26.98 20.48
CA MET A 801 -20.83 27.59 21.82
C MET A 801 -19.78 28.69 22.00
N PRO A 802 -20.15 29.91 22.46
CA PRO A 802 -19.21 31.03 22.56
C PRO A 802 -18.09 30.86 23.60
N ASP A 803 -18.32 30.03 24.63
CA ASP A 803 -17.37 29.74 25.72
C ASP A 803 -17.80 28.42 26.41
N PRO A 804 -17.48 27.24 25.83
CA PRO A 804 -17.87 25.96 26.39
C PRO A 804 -17.14 25.72 27.72
N GLY A 805 -17.89 25.40 28.77
CA GLY A 805 -17.31 25.10 30.08
C GLY A 805 -16.62 23.73 30.10
N GLU A 806 -15.82 23.48 31.14
CA GLU A 806 -15.12 22.20 31.35
C GLU A 806 -16.08 20.98 31.29
N ASN A 807 -17.31 21.14 31.79
CA ASN A 807 -18.36 20.11 31.71
C ASN A 807 -18.91 19.89 30.29
N ASP A 808 -18.88 20.89 29.42
CA ASP A 808 -19.41 20.74 28.06
C ASP A 808 -18.44 19.95 27.17
N LEU A 809 -17.13 20.10 27.43
CA LEU A 809 -16.05 19.36 26.78
C LEU A 809 -16.04 17.87 27.13
N THR A 810 -16.48 17.52 28.34
CA THR A 810 -16.51 16.12 28.80
C THR A 810 -17.86 15.43 28.60
N LEU A 811 -18.96 16.17 28.42
CA LEU A 811 -20.31 15.58 28.37
C LEU A 811 -20.81 15.31 26.93
N LEU A 812 -21.14 14.04 26.63
CA LEU A 812 -21.79 13.58 25.40
C LEU A 812 -23.31 13.46 25.61
N LEU A 813 -24.10 14.05 24.71
CA LEU A 813 -25.57 14.16 24.81
C LEU A 813 -26.30 13.26 23.79
N PRO A 814 -27.63 13.03 23.92
CA PRO A 814 -28.38 12.19 22.99
C PRO A 814 -28.26 12.64 21.52
N GLN A 815 -28.18 13.95 21.29
CA GLN A 815 -27.97 14.55 19.97
C GLN A 815 -26.59 14.24 19.36
N ASP A 816 -25.60 13.92 20.20
CA ASP A 816 -24.27 13.50 19.74
C ASP A 816 -24.31 12.02 19.26
N VAL A 817 -25.30 11.21 19.70
CA VAL A 817 -25.55 9.87 19.14
C VAL A 817 -26.22 9.94 17.77
N GLY A 818 -27.14 10.90 17.60
CA GLY A 818 -27.85 11.17 16.35
C GLY A 818 -29.17 11.91 16.61
N GLU A 819 -29.61 12.73 15.65
CA GLU A 819 -30.83 13.54 15.80
C GLU A 819 -32.11 12.69 15.88
N ALA A 820 -32.17 11.58 15.15
CA ALA A 820 -33.32 10.66 15.16
C ALA A 820 -33.42 9.91 16.49
N GLU A 821 -32.27 9.50 17.04
CA GLU A 821 -32.14 8.82 18.33
C GLU A 821 -32.46 9.79 19.47
N SER A 822 -31.95 11.03 19.42
CA SER A 822 -32.32 12.10 20.36
C SER A 822 -33.82 12.39 20.35
N ALA A 823 -34.45 12.41 19.17
CA ALA A 823 -35.89 12.60 19.04
C ALA A 823 -36.71 11.42 19.59
N ALA A 824 -36.18 10.19 19.47
CA ALA A 824 -36.82 8.98 19.99
C ALA A 824 -36.85 8.95 21.52
N VAL A 825 -35.82 9.46 22.21
CA VAL A 825 -35.77 9.46 23.68
C VAL A 825 -36.38 10.73 24.31
N GLY A 826 -36.46 11.84 23.56
CA GLY A 826 -36.99 13.12 24.04
C GLY A 826 -38.52 13.25 24.11
N GLY A 827 -39.30 12.26 23.67
CA GLY A 827 -40.76 12.36 23.51
C GLY A 827 -41.60 11.46 24.43
N THR A 828 -41.97 11.94 25.62
CA THR A 828 -43.02 11.28 26.43
C THR A 828 -44.44 11.59 25.93
N SER A 829 -45.16 10.53 25.53
CA SER A 829 -46.61 10.24 25.72
C SER A 829 -47.47 10.02 24.47
N GLN A 830 -48.08 8.82 24.45
CA GLN A 830 -49.33 8.39 23.81
C GLN A 830 -49.35 8.13 22.28
N HIS A 831 -49.19 6.87 21.88
CA HIS A 831 -50.32 6.05 21.35
C HIS A 831 -49.92 4.57 21.19
N THR A 832 -50.68 3.71 21.84
CA THR A 832 -50.72 2.25 21.63
C THR A 832 -51.49 1.92 20.34
N GLY A 833 -50.98 0.99 19.52
CA GLY A 833 -51.79 0.31 18.50
C GLY A 833 -51.01 -0.27 17.30
N ASP A 834 -50.46 -1.48 17.49
CA ASP A 834 -50.26 -2.59 16.54
C ASP A 834 -49.65 -2.40 15.11
N THR A 835 -48.47 -3.04 14.96
CA THR A 835 -47.87 -3.73 13.78
C THR A 835 -47.50 -2.95 12.49
N ALA A 836 -46.19 -2.89 12.17
CA ALA A 836 -45.53 -3.01 10.83
C ALA A 836 -44.05 -2.56 10.95
N ASP A 837 -43.05 -3.43 10.92
CA ASP A 837 -42.32 -4.02 9.77
C ASP A 837 -41.68 -3.03 8.77
N ALA A 838 -40.37 -3.24 8.53
CA ALA A 838 -39.47 -2.79 7.45
C ALA A 838 -39.89 -1.62 6.53
N THR A 839 -39.03 -0.61 6.40
CA THR A 839 -39.13 0.38 5.30
C THR A 839 -39.14 -0.32 3.94
N ASP A 840 -40.27 -0.23 3.24
CA ASP A 840 -40.49 -0.79 1.91
C ASP A 840 -39.50 -0.19 0.87
N PRO A 841 -38.67 -1.01 0.19
CA PRO A 841 -37.75 -0.54 -0.85
C PRO A 841 -38.40 0.27 -1.98
N MET A 842 -39.72 0.13 -2.20
CA MET A 842 -40.47 0.96 -3.15
C MET A 842 -40.59 2.42 -2.67
N THR A 843 -40.65 2.62 -1.35
CA THR A 843 -40.66 3.94 -0.72
C THR A 843 -39.29 4.61 -0.88
N GLU A 844 -38.19 3.88 -0.72
CA GLU A 844 -36.83 4.37 -0.99
C GLU A 844 -36.67 4.83 -2.46
N LEU A 845 -37.15 4.03 -3.42
CA LEU A 845 -37.11 4.40 -4.85
C LEU A 845 -37.93 5.66 -5.12
N THR A 846 -39.12 5.78 -4.52
CA THR A 846 -40.01 6.94 -4.71
C THR A 846 -39.40 8.22 -4.15
N ALA A 847 -38.64 8.12 -3.05
CA ALA A 847 -37.97 9.23 -2.37
C ALA A 847 -36.73 9.77 -3.11
N MET A 848 -36.19 9.06 -4.11
CA MET A 848 -35.09 9.58 -4.94
C MET A 848 -35.53 10.83 -5.71
N VAL A 849 -34.65 11.84 -5.83
CA VAL A 849 -34.96 13.06 -6.60
C VAL A 849 -35.05 12.71 -8.08
N GLY A 850 -36.11 13.14 -8.75
CA GLY A 850 -36.35 12.92 -10.18
C GLY A 850 -36.66 11.47 -10.59
N LEU A 851 -36.14 11.06 -11.75
CA LEU A 851 -36.25 9.69 -12.29
C LEU A 851 -37.69 9.21 -12.55
N GLY A 852 -38.60 10.11 -12.93
CA GLY A 852 -40.02 9.79 -13.09
C GLY A 852 -40.33 8.68 -14.11
N ALA A 853 -39.56 8.58 -15.20
CA ALA A 853 -39.69 7.48 -16.17
C ALA A 853 -39.22 6.14 -15.59
N VAL A 854 -38.06 6.12 -14.94
CA VAL A 854 -37.49 4.94 -14.28
C VAL A 854 -38.40 4.42 -13.16
N LYS A 855 -38.94 5.31 -12.33
CA LYS A 855 -39.88 4.95 -11.25
C LYS A 855 -41.11 4.23 -11.79
N ARG A 856 -41.68 4.73 -12.91
CA ARG A 856 -42.84 4.09 -13.57
C ARG A 856 -42.47 2.71 -14.11
N GLU A 857 -41.39 2.61 -14.88
CA GLU A 857 -40.94 1.34 -15.47
C GLU A 857 -40.62 0.28 -14.41
N VAL A 858 -39.90 0.64 -13.35
CA VAL A 858 -39.59 -0.29 -12.24
C VAL A 858 -40.88 -0.71 -11.52
N THR A 859 -41.82 0.22 -11.31
CA THR A 859 -43.13 -0.08 -10.69
C THR A 859 -43.93 -1.07 -11.56
N ASP A 860 -43.97 -0.86 -12.87
CA ASP A 860 -44.67 -1.75 -13.81
C ASP A 860 -44.03 -3.15 -13.85
N LEU A 861 -42.69 -3.23 -13.80
CA LEU A 861 -41.97 -4.50 -13.69
C LEU A 861 -42.28 -5.24 -12.40
N VAL A 862 -42.30 -4.54 -11.27
CA VAL A 862 -42.69 -5.09 -9.96
C VAL A 862 -44.12 -5.59 -9.97
N ASN A 863 -45.05 -4.83 -10.54
CA ASN A 863 -46.46 -5.23 -10.67
C ASN A 863 -46.60 -6.49 -11.54
N LEU A 864 -45.86 -6.56 -12.64
CA LEU A 864 -45.88 -7.70 -13.55
C LEU A 864 -45.32 -8.97 -12.88
N LEU A 865 -44.21 -8.87 -12.15
CA LEU A 865 -43.63 -9.98 -11.39
C LEU A 865 -44.54 -10.45 -10.25
N SER A 866 -45.14 -9.51 -9.52
CA SER A 866 -46.09 -9.79 -8.45
C SER A 866 -47.31 -10.55 -8.97
N ASN A 867 -47.89 -10.09 -10.09
CA ASN A 867 -49.00 -10.77 -10.76
C ASN A 867 -48.61 -12.16 -11.26
N ALA A 868 -47.42 -12.33 -11.83
CA ALA A 868 -46.94 -13.65 -12.30
C ALA A 868 -46.81 -14.65 -11.14
N ARG A 869 -46.30 -14.21 -9.97
CA ARG A 869 -46.22 -15.05 -8.77
C ARG A 869 -47.58 -15.40 -8.21
N GLN A 870 -48.50 -14.44 -8.12
CA GLN A 870 -49.87 -14.70 -7.67
C GLN A 870 -50.57 -15.74 -8.55
N ARG A 871 -50.34 -15.72 -9.87
CA ARG A 871 -50.84 -16.75 -10.80
C ARG A 871 -50.25 -18.13 -10.51
N LEU A 872 -48.93 -18.23 -10.31
CA LEU A 872 -48.26 -19.49 -9.98
C LEU A 872 -48.72 -20.04 -8.62
N ALA A 873 -48.86 -19.18 -7.61
CA ALA A 873 -49.39 -19.55 -6.29
C ALA A 873 -50.85 -20.02 -6.36
N ALA A 874 -51.64 -19.48 -7.30
CA ALA A 874 -52.99 -19.93 -7.60
C ALA A 874 -53.05 -21.16 -8.55
N GLY A 875 -51.90 -21.75 -8.92
CA GLY A 875 -51.82 -22.90 -9.82
C GLY A 875 -52.14 -22.61 -11.30
N LEU A 876 -52.24 -21.33 -11.68
CA LEU A 876 -52.48 -20.91 -13.05
C LEU A 876 -51.16 -20.80 -13.84
N PRO A 877 -51.15 -21.11 -15.15
CA PRO A 877 -49.96 -20.91 -15.97
C PRO A 877 -49.61 -19.41 -16.04
N ALA A 878 -48.38 -19.08 -15.68
CA ALA A 878 -47.81 -17.75 -15.84
C ALA A 878 -46.86 -17.73 -17.06
N PRO A 879 -46.88 -16.67 -17.88
CA PRO A 879 -45.95 -16.54 -18.99
C PRO A 879 -44.50 -16.45 -18.48
N ARG A 880 -43.59 -17.21 -19.09
CA ARG A 880 -42.15 -17.17 -18.81
C ARG A 880 -41.56 -15.90 -19.41
N ILE A 881 -41.26 -14.92 -18.58
CA ILE A 881 -40.64 -13.66 -18.96
C ILE A 881 -39.14 -13.70 -18.61
N SER A 882 -38.32 -13.00 -19.39
CA SER A 882 -36.94 -12.72 -18.97
C SER A 882 -36.96 -11.65 -17.88
N ASN A 883 -36.14 -11.85 -16.86
CA ASN A 883 -35.95 -10.91 -15.75
C ASN A 883 -34.74 -9.99 -15.97
N HIS A 884 -33.95 -10.22 -17.03
CA HIS A 884 -32.76 -9.42 -17.34
C HIS A 884 -33.14 -8.05 -17.92
N LEU A 885 -32.41 -7.00 -17.53
CA LEU A 885 -32.71 -5.61 -17.87
C LEU A 885 -31.55 -4.92 -18.57
N VAL A 886 -31.87 -3.92 -19.40
CA VAL A 886 -30.91 -2.99 -19.98
C VAL A 886 -31.13 -1.61 -19.37
N PHE A 887 -30.11 -1.04 -18.76
CA PHE A 887 -30.13 0.33 -18.23
C PHE A 887 -29.42 1.25 -19.22
N THR A 888 -30.17 2.10 -19.91
CA THR A 888 -29.60 3.05 -20.87
C THR A 888 -29.66 4.46 -20.32
N GLY A 889 -28.63 5.27 -20.56
CA GLY A 889 -28.69 6.71 -20.34
C GLY A 889 -27.36 7.35 -19.98
N PRO A 890 -27.30 8.69 -19.87
CA PRO A 890 -26.08 9.45 -19.63
C PRO A 890 -25.40 9.11 -18.28
N PRO A 891 -24.11 9.42 -18.10
CA PRO A 891 -23.38 9.03 -16.89
C PRO A 891 -23.85 9.87 -15.70
N GLY A 892 -23.81 9.31 -14.49
CA GLY A 892 -24.19 10.04 -13.27
C GLY A 892 -25.71 10.22 -13.05
N THR A 893 -26.54 9.44 -13.74
CA THR A 893 -28.02 9.44 -13.63
C THR A 893 -28.58 8.45 -12.59
N GLY A 894 -27.73 7.75 -11.83
CA GLY A 894 -28.16 6.87 -10.74
C GLY A 894 -28.46 5.40 -11.12
N LYS A 895 -27.98 4.92 -12.27
CA LYS A 895 -28.14 3.53 -12.75
C LYS A 895 -27.79 2.46 -11.70
N THR A 896 -26.58 2.52 -11.15
CA THR A 896 -26.13 1.57 -10.10
C THR A 896 -26.99 1.66 -8.84
N THR A 897 -27.38 2.88 -8.42
CA THR A 897 -28.22 3.09 -7.24
C THR A 897 -29.59 2.43 -7.41
N VAL A 898 -30.23 2.62 -8.57
CA VAL A 898 -31.51 1.99 -8.90
C VAL A 898 -31.37 0.47 -9.03
N ALA A 899 -30.27 -0.04 -9.59
CA ALA A 899 -30.03 -1.49 -9.68
C ALA A 899 -29.98 -2.15 -8.29
N ARG A 900 -29.39 -1.46 -7.29
CA ARG A 900 -29.34 -1.92 -5.90
C ARG A 900 -30.71 -1.96 -5.26
N LEU A 901 -31.53 -0.93 -5.46
CA LEU A 901 -32.91 -0.91 -4.98
C LEU A 901 -33.76 -1.99 -5.66
N TYR A 902 -33.54 -2.22 -6.96
CA TYR A 902 -34.22 -3.28 -7.70
C TYR A 902 -33.88 -4.68 -7.16
N ALA A 903 -32.63 -4.93 -6.76
CA ALA A 903 -32.25 -6.18 -6.11
C ALA A 903 -33.02 -6.40 -4.78
N LYS A 904 -33.14 -5.35 -3.95
CA LYS A 904 -33.96 -5.40 -2.72
C LYS A 904 -35.43 -5.69 -3.02
N LEU A 905 -35.99 -5.06 -4.06
CA LEU A 905 -37.38 -5.27 -4.50
C LEU A 905 -37.63 -6.71 -4.98
N LEU A 906 -36.73 -7.28 -5.79
CA LEU A 906 -36.85 -8.66 -6.25
C LEU A 906 -36.80 -9.65 -5.07
N HIS A 907 -35.99 -9.35 -4.06
CA HIS A 907 -35.92 -10.16 -2.85
C HIS A 907 -37.19 -10.07 -2.01
N SER A 908 -37.72 -8.86 -1.77
CA SER A 908 -38.96 -8.70 -0.99
C SER A 908 -40.18 -9.36 -1.66
N LEU A 909 -40.20 -9.40 -3.00
CA LEU A 909 -41.21 -10.12 -3.78
C LEU A 909 -40.95 -11.64 -3.84
N GLY A 910 -39.85 -12.13 -3.25
CA GLY A 910 -39.42 -13.52 -3.25
C GLY A 910 -38.97 -14.05 -4.60
N VAL A 911 -38.76 -13.16 -5.59
CA VAL A 911 -38.26 -13.51 -6.95
C VAL A 911 -36.82 -13.99 -6.86
N LEU A 912 -36.01 -13.33 -6.05
CA LEU A 912 -34.63 -13.74 -5.77
C LEU A 912 -34.45 -14.06 -4.29
N PRO A 913 -33.62 -15.06 -3.94
CA PRO A 913 -33.39 -15.42 -2.54
C PRO A 913 -32.53 -14.40 -1.78
N ARG A 914 -31.80 -13.49 -2.47
CA ARG A 914 -30.93 -12.49 -1.83
C ARG A 914 -31.15 -11.09 -2.40
N PRO A 915 -31.05 -10.01 -1.58
CA PRO A 915 -31.11 -8.62 -2.05
C PRO A 915 -29.75 -8.08 -2.53
N THR A 916 -28.86 -8.96 -3.00
CA THR A 916 -27.47 -8.63 -3.31
C THR A 916 -27.30 -8.12 -4.74
N LEU A 917 -26.48 -7.08 -4.92
CA LEU A 917 -26.04 -6.54 -6.21
C LEU A 917 -24.52 -6.75 -6.34
N VAL A 918 -24.08 -7.48 -7.35
CA VAL A 918 -22.67 -7.60 -7.75
C VAL A 918 -22.42 -6.68 -8.94
N GLU A 919 -21.55 -5.69 -8.78
CA GLU A 919 -21.22 -4.70 -9.80
C GLU A 919 -19.85 -5.01 -10.40
N VAL A 920 -19.76 -5.04 -11.74
CA VAL A 920 -18.53 -5.36 -12.49
C VAL A 920 -18.41 -4.53 -13.77
N ALA A 921 -17.19 -4.41 -14.28
CA ALA A 921 -16.87 -3.78 -15.56
C ALA A 921 -16.08 -4.75 -16.47
N ARG A 922 -15.71 -4.31 -17.69
CA ARG A 922 -14.95 -5.13 -18.65
C ARG A 922 -13.66 -5.73 -18.06
N ALA A 923 -12.93 -4.98 -17.23
CA ALA A 923 -11.67 -5.43 -16.63
C ALA A 923 -11.82 -6.64 -15.69
N ASP A 924 -13.01 -6.82 -15.12
CA ASP A 924 -13.34 -7.93 -14.21
C ASP A 924 -13.72 -9.19 -14.99
N LEU A 925 -14.36 -9.01 -16.14
CA LEU A 925 -14.87 -10.09 -16.99
C LEU A 925 -13.81 -10.64 -17.96
N VAL A 926 -12.90 -9.79 -18.47
CA VAL A 926 -11.95 -10.14 -19.53
C VAL A 926 -10.54 -10.41 -18.97
N GLY A 927 -9.91 -11.52 -19.37
CA GLY A 927 -8.55 -11.91 -18.95
C GLY A 927 -7.45 -11.37 -19.87
N GLN A 928 -6.20 -11.31 -19.35
CA GLN A 928 -5.01 -10.90 -20.11
C GLN A 928 -4.40 -12.01 -20.98
N TYR A 929 -4.84 -13.26 -20.80
CA TYR A 929 -4.33 -14.46 -21.46
C TYR A 929 -5.47 -15.29 -22.07
N ILE A 930 -5.18 -16.03 -23.14
CA ILE A 930 -6.15 -16.87 -23.87
C ILE A 930 -6.75 -17.94 -22.92
N GLY A 931 -8.07 -18.01 -22.84
CA GLY A 931 -8.82 -18.98 -22.02
C GLY A 931 -9.15 -18.55 -20.58
N HIS A 932 -8.61 -17.41 -20.12
CA HIS A 932 -8.88 -16.89 -18.78
C HIS A 932 -10.21 -16.11 -18.70
N THR A 933 -10.69 -15.58 -19.82
CA THR A 933 -11.90 -14.75 -19.90
C THR A 933 -13.18 -15.51 -19.56
N ALA A 934 -13.35 -16.73 -20.10
CA ALA A 934 -14.50 -17.56 -19.77
C ALA A 934 -14.53 -17.95 -18.27
N GLN A 935 -13.37 -18.20 -17.67
CA GLN A 935 -13.27 -18.51 -16.25
C GLN A 935 -13.67 -17.31 -15.38
N ARG A 936 -13.07 -16.13 -15.62
CA ARG A 936 -13.40 -14.91 -14.86
C ARG A 936 -14.86 -14.50 -14.99
N THR A 937 -15.41 -14.56 -16.21
CA THR A 937 -16.84 -14.30 -16.45
C THR A 937 -17.71 -15.25 -15.64
N LYS A 938 -17.34 -16.53 -15.55
CA LYS A 938 -18.06 -17.52 -14.76
C LYS A 938 -17.96 -17.26 -13.26
N GLU A 939 -16.77 -16.94 -12.75
CA GLU A 939 -16.56 -16.63 -11.32
C GLU A 939 -17.41 -15.41 -10.90
N VAL A 940 -17.36 -14.35 -11.69
CA VAL A 940 -18.18 -13.14 -11.49
C VAL A 940 -19.67 -13.48 -11.52
N PHE A 941 -20.15 -14.21 -12.53
CA PHE A 941 -21.56 -14.61 -12.59
C PHE A 941 -21.97 -15.49 -11.39
N THR A 942 -21.11 -16.43 -10.98
CA THR A 942 -21.35 -17.33 -9.85
C THR A 942 -21.49 -16.55 -8.55
N SER A 943 -20.70 -15.49 -8.36
CA SER A 943 -20.81 -14.62 -7.18
C SER A 943 -22.16 -13.91 -7.08
N ALA A 944 -22.86 -13.73 -8.20
CA ALA A 944 -24.17 -13.10 -8.28
C ALA A 944 -25.35 -14.09 -8.17
N LEU A 945 -25.09 -15.40 -7.99
CA LEU A 945 -26.14 -16.43 -7.86
C LEU A 945 -27.15 -16.05 -6.76
N GLY A 946 -28.44 -16.15 -7.04
CA GLY A 946 -29.50 -15.76 -6.10
C GLY A 946 -29.69 -14.25 -5.93
N GLY A 947 -28.99 -13.42 -6.70
CA GLY A 947 -29.03 -11.96 -6.64
C GLY A 947 -28.99 -11.31 -8.03
N VAL A 948 -28.52 -10.07 -8.10
CA VAL A 948 -28.43 -9.29 -9.34
C VAL A 948 -26.96 -9.10 -9.74
N LEU A 949 -26.63 -9.41 -11.00
CA LEU A 949 -25.33 -9.08 -11.62
C LEU A 949 -25.48 -7.81 -12.46
N PHE A 950 -24.79 -6.74 -12.10
CA PHE A 950 -24.79 -5.47 -12.81
C PHE A 950 -23.46 -5.28 -13.55
N ILE A 951 -23.52 -5.14 -14.87
CA ILE A 951 -22.35 -4.94 -15.73
C ILE A 951 -22.39 -3.50 -16.24
N ASP A 952 -21.49 -2.66 -15.73
CA ASP A 952 -21.37 -1.27 -16.17
C ASP A 952 -20.55 -1.15 -17.47
N GLU A 953 -20.91 -0.17 -18.28
CA GLU A 953 -20.36 0.07 -19.62
C GLU A 953 -20.24 -1.20 -20.48
N ALA A 954 -21.30 -2.02 -20.49
CA ALA A 954 -21.29 -3.35 -21.09
C ALA A 954 -20.96 -3.33 -22.60
N TYR A 955 -21.25 -2.24 -23.30
CA TYR A 955 -20.90 -2.04 -24.71
C TYR A 955 -19.39 -2.14 -24.97
N THR A 956 -18.55 -1.88 -23.97
CA THR A 956 -17.09 -2.04 -24.06
C THR A 956 -16.67 -3.48 -24.28
N LEU A 957 -17.51 -4.48 -23.99
CA LEU A 957 -17.25 -5.90 -24.26
C LEU A 957 -17.24 -6.23 -25.76
N THR A 958 -17.89 -5.41 -26.59
CA THR A 958 -17.93 -5.56 -28.06
C THR A 958 -17.60 -4.24 -28.77
N PRO A 959 -16.34 -3.77 -28.75
CA PRO A 959 -15.94 -2.53 -29.40
C PRO A 959 -16.04 -2.62 -30.94
N GLU A 960 -16.48 -1.54 -31.58
CA GLU A 960 -16.61 -1.49 -33.04
C GLU A 960 -15.25 -1.61 -33.74
N GLY A 961 -15.11 -2.57 -34.65
CA GLY A 961 -13.89 -2.78 -35.46
C GLY A 961 -12.85 -3.75 -34.87
N GLY A 962 -13.17 -4.47 -33.79
CA GLY A 962 -12.28 -5.46 -33.18
C GLY A 962 -11.86 -6.59 -34.14
N ALA A 963 -10.55 -6.87 -34.20
CA ALA A 963 -9.99 -8.01 -34.93
C ALA A 963 -10.55 -9.35 -34.40
N ALA A 964 -10.46 -10.41 -35.20
CA ALA A 964 -11.05 -11.74 -34.93
C ALA A 964 -10.63 -12.45 -33.62
N ASN A 965 -9.78 -11.84 -32.78
CA ASN A 965 -9.29 -12.35 -31.50
C ASN A 965 -9.64 -11.45 -30.29
N ASP A 966 -10.78 -10.74 -30.29
CA ASP A 966 -11.19 -9.96 -29.10
C ASP A 966 -11.78 -10.86 -28.00
N PHE A 967 -11.06 -10.95 -26.88
CA PHE A 967 -11.47 -11.65 -25.67
C PHE A 967 -12.82 -11.18 -25.11
N GLY A 968 -13.27 -9.96 -25.41
CA GLY A 968 -14.58 -9.46 -24.99
C GLY A 968 -15.76 -10.29 -25.53
N ARG A 969 -15.63 -10.87 -26.72
CA ARG A 969 -16.67 -11.74 -27.30
C ARG A 969 -16.81 -13.06 -26.54
N GLU A 970 -15.68 -13.61 -26.08
CA GLU A 970 -15.64 -14.82 -25.25
C GLU A 970 -16.37 -14.61 -23.91
N ALA A 971 -16.25 -13.42 -23.32
CA ALA A 971 -17.00 -13.04 -22.12
C ALA A 971 -18.51 -13.00 -22.39
N VAL A 972 -18.93 -12.36 -23.49
CA VAL A 972 -20.36 -12.29 -23.87
C VAL A 972 -20.95 -13.68 -24.11
N ASP A 973 -20.27 -14.55 -24.85
CA ASP A 973 -20.75 -15.89 -25.14
C ASP A 973 -20.86 -16.75 -23.86
N THR A 974 -19.90 -16.60 -22.94
CA THR A 974 -19.93 -17.27 -21.63
C THR A 974 -21.09 -16.76 -20.77
N LEU A 975 -21.28 -15.44 -20.73
CA LEU A 975 -22.36 -14.80 -19.98
C LEU A 975 -23.74 -15.26 -20.48
N LEU A 976 -23.96 -15.26 -21.80
CA LEU A 976 -25.20 -15.71 -22.41
C LEU A 976 -25.55 -17.17 -22.08
N LYS A 977 -24.53 -18.03 -22.02
CA LYS A 977 -24.71 -19.43 -21.62
C LYS A 977 -25.16 -19.53 -20.16
N LEU A 978 -24.48 -18.83 -19.25
CA LEU A 978 -24.80 -18.85 -17.82
C LEU A 978 -26.16 -18.23 -17.51
N MET A 979 -26.54 -17.18 -18.24
CA MET A 979 -27.89 -16.59 -18.16
C MET A 979 -29.00 -17.56 -18.57
N GLU A 980 -28.72 -18.49 -19.49
CA GLU A 980 -29.69 -19.53 -19.86
C GLU A 980 -29.78 -20.60 -18.79
N ASP A 981 -28.63 -21.06 -18.29
CA ASP A 981 -28.52 -22.15 -17.31
C ASP A 981 -29.11 -21.74 -15.94
N HIS A 982 -29.02 -20.45 -15.57
CA HIS A 982 -29.43 -19.91 -14.25
C HIS A 982 -30.51 -18.81 -14.34
N ARG A 983 -31.43 -18.93 -15.30
CA ARG A 983 -32.43 -17.89 -15.62
C ARG A 983 -33.33 -17.46 -14.45
N ASP A 984 -33.67 -18.39 -13.56
CA ASP A 984 -34.56 -18.13 -12.41
C ASP A 984 -33.78 -17.82 -11.12
N GLU A 985 -32.44 -17.89 -11.18
CA GLU A 985 -31.56 -17.74 -10.01
C GLU A 985 -30.80 -16.42 -10.04
N VAL A 986 -30.60 -15.81 -11.21
CA VAL A 986 -29.83 -14.55 -11.35
C VAL A 986 -30.54 -13.59 -12.28
N VAL A 987 -30.56 -12.32 -11.88
CA VAL A 987 -30.95 -11.23 -12.77
C VAL A 987 -29.71 -10.46 -13.22
N VAL A 988 -29.36 -10.56 -14.50
CA VAL A 988 -28.33 -9.72 -15.11
C VAL A 988 -28.92 -8.38 -15.58
N ILE A 989 -28.26 -7.29 -15.21
CA ILE A 989 -28.52 -5.93 -15.68
C ILE A 989 -27.27 -5.44 -16.41
N VAL A 990 -27.42 -5.02 -17.68
CA VAL A 990 -26.34 -4.40 -18.45
C VAL A 990 -26.59 -2.90 -18.58
N ALA A 991 -25.57 -2.08 -18.33
CA ALA A 991 -25.68 -0.63 -18.33
C ALA A 991 -24.72 0.04 -19.33
N GLY A 992 -25.15 1.18 -19.88
CA GLY A 992 -24.32 1.99 -20.77
C GLY A 992 -25.07 3.16 -21.42
N TYR A 993 -24.40 3.81 -22.37
CA TYR A 993 -24.99 4.89 -23.16
C TYR A 993 -26.02 4.34 -24.15
N THR A 994 -27.06 5.12 -24.44
CA THR A 994 -28.22 4.66 -25.21
C THR A 994 -27.84 4.14 -26.60
N GLU A 995 -27.08 4.90 -27.38
CA GLU A 995 -26.69 4.52 -28.75
C GLU A 995 -25.76 3.29 -28.74
N GLU A 996 -24.75 3.29 -27.87
CA GLU A 996 -23.74 2.23 -27.77
C GLU A 996 -24.35 0.92 -27.27
N MET A 997 -25.36 0.98 -26.39
CA MET A 997 -26.09 -0.19 -25.94
C MET A 997 -26.98 -0.77 -27.05
N GLU A 998 -27.56 0.04 -27.94
CA GLU A 998 -28.25 -0.47 -29.13
C GLU A 998 -27.28 -1.26 -30.04
N HIS A 999 -26.07 -0.74 -30.24
CA HIS A 999 -25.02 -1.43 -30.97
C HIS A 999 -24.57 -2.74 -30.27
N PHE A 1000 -24.36 -2.70 -28.95
CA PHE A 1000 -24.01 -3.88 -28.15
C PHE A 1000 -25.07 -4.99 -28.30
N LEU A 1001 -26.35 -4.66 -28.19
CA LEU A 1001 -27.44 -5.65 -28.24
C LEU A 1001 -27.66 -6.20 -29.65
N THR A 1002 -27.34 -5.44 -30.69
CA THR A 1002 -27.40 -5.90 -32.09
C THR A 1002 -26.15 -6.70 -32.51
N SER A 1003 -25.05 -6.64 -31.74
CA SER A 1003 -23.81 -7.37 -32.02
C SER A 1003 -23.95 -8.90 -31.94
N ASN A 1004 -24.89 -9.40 -31.12
CA ASN A 1004 -25.16 -10.82 -30.94
C ASN A 1004 -26.67 -11.08 -30.80
N PRO A 1005 -27.30 -11.88 -31.67
CA PRO A 1005 -28.73 -12.24 -31.55
C PRO A 1005 -29.13 -12.88 -30.20
N GLY A 1006 -28.17 -13.47 -29.49
CA GLY A 1006 -28.37 -14.01 -28.15
C GLY A 1006 -28.65 -12.94 -27.08
N LEU A 1007 -28.11 -11.72 -27.25
CA LEU A 1007 -28.32 -10.60 -26.33
C LEU A 1007 -29.72 -10.02 -26.48
N SER A 1008 -30.14 -9.69 -27.72
CA SER A 1008 -31.46 -9.10 -27.98
C SER A 1008 -32.63 -9.99 -27.59
N SER A 1009 -32.46 -11.32 -27.62
CA SER A 1009 -33.47 -12.27 -27.17
C SER A 1009 -33.59 -12.41 -25.65
N ARG A 1010 -32.49 -12.18 -24.89
CA ARG A 1010 -32.46 -12.33 -23.42
C ARG A 1010 -32.66 -11.02 -22.68
N PHE A 1011 -32.29 -9.89 -23.28
CA PHE A 1011 -32.46 -8.54 -22.76
C PHE A 1011 -33.62 -7.82 -23.48
N SER A 1012 -34.85 -8.16 -23.11
CA SER A 1012 -36.06 -7.66 -23.79
C SER A 1012 -36.68 -6.41 -23.15
N LYS A 1013 -36.13 -5.92 -22.03
CA LYS A 1013 -36.71 -4.83 -21.22
C LYS A 1013 -35.66 -3.75 -20.99
N TYR A 1014 -36.07 -2.50 -21.17
CA TYR A 1014 -35.21 -1.33 -21.16
C TYR A 1014 -35.70 -0.34 -20.11
N VAL A 1015 -34.76 0.17 -19.31
CA VAL A 1015 -35.01 1.24 -18.34
C VAL A 1015 -34.14 2.42 -18.75
N GLN A 1016 -34.79 3.47 -19.25
CA GLN A 1016 -34.11 4.66 -19.74
C GLN A 1016 -33.96 5.70 -18.62
N PHE A 1017 -32.72 6.12 -18.40
CA PHE A 1017 -32.31 7.15 -17.47
C PHE A 1017 -32.10 8.46 -18.24
N GLU A 1018 -32.92 9.45 -17.94
CA GLU A 1018 -32.85 10.79 -18.52
C GLU A 1018 -31.89 11.67 -17.71
N ASP A 1019 -31.39 12.74 -18.32
CA ASP A 1019 -30.64 13.77 -17.59
C ASP A 1019 -31.53 14.43 -16.53
N TYR A 1020 -30.96 14.74 -15.37
CA TYR A 1020 -31.67 15.48 -14.33
C TYR A 1020 -31.99 16.89 -14.83
N SER A 1021 -33.21 17.36 -14.67
CA SER A 1021 -33.57 18.76 -14.92
C SER A 1021 -32.76 19.73 -14.04
N THR A 1022 -32.73 21.01 -14.44
CA THR A 1022 -32.04 22.07 -13.68
C THR A 1022 -32.53 22.12 -12.23
N ASP A 1023 -33.85 22.01 -12.00
CA ASP A 1023 -34.42 22.01 -10.64
C ASP A 1023 -34.03 20.76 -9.83
N GLU A 1024 -33.95 19.59 -10.47
CA GLU A 1024 -33.50 18.36 -9.81
C GLU A 1024 -32.02 18.43 -9.42
N LEU A 1025 -31.16 18.99 -10.28
CA LEU A 1025 -29.74 19.17 -9.97
C LEU A 1025 -29.51 20.19 -8.86
N VAL A 1026 -30.25 21.29 -8.86
CA VAL A 1026 -30.21 22.28 -7.77
C VAL A 1026 -30.65 21.61 -6.47
N THR A 1027 -31.72 20.82 -6.50
CA THR A 1027 -32.18 20.05 -5.33
C THR A 1027 -31.10 19.09 -4.83
N ILE A 1028 -30.37 18.42 -5.74
CA ILE A 1028 -29.26 17.53 -5.39
C ILE A 1028 -28.12 18.33 -4.75
N VAL A 1029 -27.68 19.45 -5.34
CA VAL A 1029 -26.62 20.31 -4.78
C VAL A 1029 -27.01 20.83 -3.39
N THR A 1030 -28.23 21.35 -3.23
CA THR A 1030 -28.70 21.86 -1.94
C THR A 1030 -28.74 20.77 -0.88
N ARG A 1031 -29.23 19.57 -1.23
CA ARG A 1031 -29.25 18.45 -0.29
C ARG A 1031 -27.84 18.05 0.14
N HIS A 1032 -26.88 18.00 -0.79
CA HIS A 1032 -25.48 17.72 -0.48
C HIS A 1032 -24.82 18.84 0.35
N ALA A 1033 -25.13 20.11 0.06
CA ALA A 1033 -24.64 21.25 0.83
C ALA A 1033 -25.11 21.15 2.29
N THR A 1034 -26.42 20.91 2.51
CA THR A 1034 -26.98 20.74 3.85
C THR A 1034 -26.37 19.57 4.61
N THR A 1035 -26.18 18.41 3.96
CA THR A 1035 -25.50 17.26 4.58
C THR A 1035 -24.02 17.55 4.89
N SER A 1036 -23.39 18.47 4.16
CA SER A 1036 -21.98 18.87 4.37
C SER A 1036 -21.84 20.08 5.29
N GLY A 1037 -22.91 20.51 5.96
CA GLY A 1037 -22.89 21.64 6.91
C GLY A 1037 -22.94 23.03 6.27
N TYR A 1038 -23.29 23.14 4.98
CA TYR A 1038 -23.41 24.41 4.26
C TYR A 1038 -24.86 24.81 4.00
N GLU A 1039 -25.13 26.10 4.05
CA GLU A 1039 -26.41 26.71 3.70
C GLU A 1039 -26.29 27.52 2.41
N CYS A 1040 -27.22 27.30 1.49
CA CYS A 1040 -27.38 28.11 0.29
C CYS A 1040 -28.54 29.08 0.48
N GLY A 1041 -28.26 30.38 0.64
CA GLY A 1041 -29.31 31.41 0.68
C GLY A 1041 -30.09 31.51 -0.63
N ASP A 1042 -31.25 32.18 -0.61
CA ASP A 1042 -32.15 32.33 -1.77
C ASP A 1042 -31.45 32.94 -3.01
N ASP A 1043 -30.54 33.90 -2.78
CA ASP A 1043 -29.74 34.52 -3.85
C ASP A 1043 -28.76 33.51 -4.47
N THR A 1044 -28.14 32.65 -3.65
CA THR A 1044 -27.24 31.58 -4.10
C THR A 1044 -27.99 30.52 -4.88
N LEU A 1045 -29.19 30.12 -4.42
CA LEU A 1045 -30.04 29.16 -5.14
C LEU A 1045 -30.49 29.71 -6.50
N THR A 1046 -30.77 31.00 -6.59
CA THR A 1046 -31.12 31.69 -7.85
C THR A 1046 -29.93 31.72 -8.80
N ALA A 1047 -28.74 32.06 -8.31
CA ALA A 1047 -27.52 32.06 -9.09
C ALA A 1047 -27.12 30.64 -9.55
N LEU A 1048 -27.25 29.65 -8.68
CA LEU A 1048 -26.98 28.23 -8.97
C LEU A 1048 -27.92 27.70 -10.05
N ARG A 1049 -29.22 28.03 -9.99
CA ARG A 1049 -30.18 27.70 -11.06
C ARG A 1049 -29.74 28.27 -12.40
N ALA A 1050 -29.42 29.57 -12.45
CA ALA A 1050 -28.97 30.22 -13.67
C ALA A 1050 -27.65 29.63 -14.21
N HIS A 1051 -26.74 29.24 -13.31
CA HIS A 1051 -25.48 28.60 -13.67
C HIS A 1051 -25.72 27.21 -14.29
N VAL A 1052 -26.53 26.36 -13.65
CA VAL A 1052 -26.82 25.01 -14.14
C VAL A 1052 -27.61 25.05 -15.46
N ASP A 1053 -28.51 26.01 -15.63
CA ASP A 1053 -29.30 26.18 -16.86
C ASP A 1053 -28.44 26.58 -18.07
N ALA A 1054 -27.32 27.28 -17.82
CA ALA A 1054 -26.38 27.68 -18.86
C ALA A 1054 -25.47 26.54 -19.35
N ILE A 1055 -25.42 25.40 -18.66
CA ILE A 1055 -24.54 24.27 -19.02
C ILE A 1055 -25.18 23.46 -20.15
N PRO A 1056 -24.49 23.27 -21.30
CA PRO A 1056 -25.00 22.44 -22.39
C PRO A 1056 -25.26 20.99 -21.94
N ARG A 1057 -26.44 20.46 -22.28
CA ARG A 1057 -26.83 19.06 -22.02
C ARG A 1057 -26.35 18.14 -23.15
N ASP A 1058 -25.03 18.07 -23.36
CA ASP A 1058 -24.41 17.19 -24.35
C ASP A 1058 -23.93 15.86 -23.73
N ARG A 1059 -23.28 14.98 -24.52
CA ARG A 1059 -22.82 13.66 -24.05
C ARG A 1059 -21.84 13.71 -22.87
N SER A 1060 -21.20 14.86 -22.63
CA SER A 1060 -20.25 15.04 -21.53
C SER A 1060 -20.93 15.52 -20.23
N PHE A 1061 -22.25 15.71 -20.25
CA PHE A 1061 -23.01 16.23 -19.13
C PHE A 1061 -22.99 15.25 -17.93
N GLY A 1062 -22.40 15.69 -16.81
CA GLY A 1062 -22.06 14.82 -15.69
C GLY A 1062 -23.17 14.53 -14.67
N ASN A 1063 -24.37 15.09 -14.83
CA ASN A 1063 -25.54 14.87 -13.94
C ASN A 1063 -25.21 14.98 -12.44
N ALA A 1064 -25.48 13.98 -11.61
CA ALA A 1064 -25.19 14.04 -10.17
C ALA A 1064 -23.68 14.21 -9.87
N ARG A 1065 -22.78 13.79 -10.78
CA ARG A 1065 -21.33 14.08 -10.68
C ARG A 1065 -21.03 15.55 -10.90
N LEU A 1066 -21.78 16.23 -11.78
CA LEU A 1066 -21.69 17.67 -11.96
C LEU A 1066 -22.17 18.40 -10.70
N ALA A 1067 -23.29 17.97 -10.10
CA ALA A 1067 -23.80 18.55 -8.85
C ALA A 1067 -22.76 18.47 -7.72
N ARG A 1068 -22.12 17.30 -7.53
CA ARG A 1068 -21.05 17.13 -6.54
C ARG A 1068 -19.84 18.03 -6.81
N ARG A 1069 -19.37 18.08 -8.08
CA ARG A 1069 -18.25 18.93 -8.48
C ARG A 1069 -18.53 20.42 -8.28
N LEU A 1070 -19.75 20.86 -8.58
CA LEU A 1070 -20.17 22.25 -8.37
C LEU A 1070 -20.09 22.61 -6.88
N LEU A 1071 -20.58 21.75 -6.00
CA LEU A 1071 -20.48 21.96 -4.55
C LEU A 1071 -19.01 22.01 -4.08
N GLU A 1072 -18.18 21.05 -4.48
CA GLU A 1072 -16.74 21.02 -4.14
C GLU A 1072 -16.02 22.31 -4.60
N THR A 1073 -16.38 22.82 -5.78
CA THR A 1073 -15.84 24.07 -6.32
C THR A 1073 -16.32 25.27 -5.51
N MET A 1074 -17.60 25.31 -5.13
CA MET A 1074 -18.16 26.36 -4.26
C MET A 1074 -17.45 26.39 -2.90
N MET A 1075 -17.23 25.23 -2.27
CA MET A 1075 -16.48 25.12 -1.02
C MET A 1075 -15.03 25.62 -1.15
N THR A 1076 -14.37 25.27 -2.26
CA THR A 1076 -12.98 25.71 -2.53
C THR A 1076 -12.90 27.23 -2.73
N ASN A 1077 -13.87 27.82 -3.41
CA ASN A 1077 -13.92 29.26 -3.64
C ASN A 1077 -14.26 30.03 -2.37
N GLN A 1078 -15.16 29.49 -1.54
CA GLN A 1078 -15.48 30.02 -0.22
C GLN A 1078 -14.23 30.03 0.67
N ALA A 1079 -13.47 28.92 0.73
CA ALA A 1079 -12.20 28.87 1.48
C ALA A 1079 -11.19 29.94 1.02
N ARG A 1080 -11.11 30.19 -0.29
CA ARG A 1080 -10.25 31.26 -0.85
C ARG A 1080 -10.74 32.66 -0.46
N ARG A 1081 -12.05 32.90 -0.49
CA ARG A 1081 -12.67 34.16 -0.04
C ARG A 1081 -12.40 34.41 1.44
N LEU A 1082 -12.54 33.38 2.27
CA LEU A 1082 -12.32 33.44 3.71
C LEU A 1082 -10.85 33.67 4.08
N GLY A 1083 -9.90 33.14 3.30
CA GLY A 1083 -8.47 33.38 3.49
C GLY A 1083 -8.03 34.85 3.33
N GLY A 1084 -8.88 35.71 2.74
CA GLY A 1084 -8.65 37.16 2.67
C GLY A 1084 -9.22 37.95 3.86
N LEU A 1085 -9.97 37.31 4.76
CA LEU A 1085 -10.57 37.95 5.93
C LEU A 1085 -9.69 37.74 7.17
N PRO A 1086 -9.42 38.80 7.96
CA PRO A 1086 -8.58 38.68 9.15
C PRO A 1086 -9.22 37.87 10.29
N SER A 1087 -10.55 37.73 10.30
CA SER A 1087 -11.30 36.88 11.25
C SER A 1087 -12.70 36.54 10.69
N PRO A 1088 -12.87 35.41 9.98
CA PRO A 1088 -14.19 35.00 9.45
C PRO A 1088 -15.16 34.59 10.57
N THR A 1089 -16.45 34.93 10.44
CA THR A 1089 -17.50 34.57 11.42
C THR A 1089 -18.11 33.20 11.12
N LEU A 1090 -18.82 32.59 12.08
CA LEU A 1090 -19.52 31.31 11.88
C LEU A 1090 -20.46 31.34 10.65
N ALA A 1091 -21.16 32.46 10.44
CA ALA A 1091 -22.03 32.64 9.27
C ALA A 1091 -21.23 32.67 7.95
N ASP A 1092 -20.01 33.20 7.95
CA ASP A 1092 -19.12 33.20 6.79
C ASP A 1092 -18.62 31.79 6.45
N LEU A 1093 -18.43 30.94 7.48
CA LEU A 1093 -17.98 29.55 7.35
C LEU A 1093 -19.11 28.63 6.85
N THR A 1094 -20.36 28.86 7.25
CA THR A 1094 -21.50 27.98 6.89
C THR A 1094 -22.25 28.42 5.64
N THR A 1095 -22.18 29.69 5.23
CA THR A 1095 -22.97 30.20 4.09
C THR A 1095 -22.19 30.16 2.79
N LEU A 1096 -22.76 29.51 1.76
CA LEU A 1096 -22.29 29.62 0.38
C LEU A 1096 -22.97 30.79 -0.31
N LEU A 1097 -22.17 31.72 -0.82
CA LEU A 1097 -22.63 32.94 -1.48
C LEU A 1097 -22.64 32.78 -3.01
N PRO A 1098 -23.36 33.64 -3.75
CA PRO A 1098 -23.38 33.60 -5.22
C PRO A 1098 -21.99 33.72 -5.85
N GLU A 1099 -21.05 34.42 -5.19
CA GLU A 1099 -19.67 34.61 -5.63
C GLU A 1099 -18.78 33.36 -5.47
N ASP A 1100 -19.23 32.36 -4.71
CA ASP A 1100 -18.53 31.09 -4.56
C ASP A 1100 -18.78 30.16 -5.77
N LEU A 1101 -19.80 30.44 -6.59
CA LEU A 1101 -20.03 29.70 -7.84
C LEU A 1101 -18.88 29.89 -8.84
N PRO A 1102 -18.54 28.85 -9.62
CA PRO A 1102 -17.54 28.99 -10.67
C PRO A 1102 -17.97 30.07 -11.68
N PRO A 1103 -17.01 30.87 -12.21
CA PRO A 1103 -17.31 31.89 -13.19
C PRO A 1103 -17.97 31.26 -14.42
N THR A 1104 -19.06 31.86 -14.90
CA THR A 1104 -19.69 31.42 -16.14
C THR A 1104 -18.78 31.82 -17.30
N ASP A 1105 -18.08 30.86 -17.89
CA ASP A 1105 -17.39 31.07 -19.16
C ASP A 1105 -18.43 31.43 -20.22
N ARG A 1106 -18.59 32.73 -20.48
CA ARG A 1106 -19.24 33.16 -21.71
C ARG A 1106 -18.35 32.72 -22.86
N PRO A 1107 -18.85 31.95 -23.84
CA PRO A 1107 -18.09 31.67 -25.03
C PRO A 1107 -17.66 33.01 -25.67
N ALA A 1108 -16.40 33.07 -26.06
CA ALA A 1108 -15.74 34.26 -26.60
C ALA A 1108 -16.35 34.70 -27.95
N GLN A 1109 -17.52 35.36 -27.90
CA GLN A 1109 -18.12 36.08 -29.03
C GLN A 1109 -18.98 37.26 -28.53
N GLN A 1110 -18.42 38.17 -27.71
CA GLN A 1110 -18.98 39.52 -27.51
C GLN A 1110 -18.02 40.42 -26.70
N GLN A 1111 -16.80 40.60 -27.18
CA GLN A 1111 -15.98 41.78 -26.87
C GLN A 1111 -15.42 42.34 -28.19
N ALA A 1112 -16.34 42.79 -29.03
CA ALA A 1112 -16.11 43.89 -29.95
C ALA A 1112 -17.26 44.87 -29.72
N THR A 1113 -16.94 46.15 -29.54
CA THR A 1113 -17.84 47.28 -29.21
C THR A 1113 -18.10 47.51 -27.71
N LEU A 1114 -17.12 48.09 -27.01
CA LEU A 1114 -17.16 49.50 -26.55
C LEU A 1114 -15.78 49.94 -26.05
#